data_AF-A0A2K3E709-F1
#
_entry.id   AF-A0A2K3E709-F1
#
_cell.length_a   1.000
_cell.length_b   1.000
_cell.length_c   1.000
_cell.angle_alpha   90.00
_cell.angle_beta   90.00
_cell.angle_gamma   90.00
#
_symmetry.space_group_name_H-M   'P 1'
#
loop_
_entity.id
_entity.type
_entity.pdbx_description
1 polymer ?
#
loop_
_entity_poly.entity_id
_entity_poly.type
_entity_poly.pdbx_seq_one_letter_code
_entity_poly.pdbx_strand_id
1 'polypeptide(L)'
;MSSALQERLKSLFGSTALGDCEIIFVLETVGDGSKRLVVGDKLPAHQFVLRLSSTYIAASLDRHGDAQRNGAAEGLPGLRVRLRSADELPAARDALRYCYTGSLASETFRDLLLVRRIAVELQISGCEEAADNLMAAWLASGKQDALDLYACDHLFPEDPAAPALLPTQPTNGAAAGAAPAPPSAASRFGAVLGAAKRQVVEHFKDAPTVLRSPDLQRQALALPARGMLALLESDEFGTDDESSVLLLLARWLEARGYSAQGGGGSGAGGGSGGGGGGVRLPPVSRDVVAQLCRHVRLVNLSACYLTFVLPRIAWFELEKHEVAFLVRCAATVAAAPHVARYASQLLPGHLQPTQPPVLPSTVGGGGGAAGGAAAGGGGDAPVVVVGGGTQGKNRMSEYYKTLLDAMGGVYGTATAPWYAMPRRQVLPAGGRAVRWSITSADLLVALRSNQAKTYVATSLHLADEEEGGCAAGEGDAGRGGGGGGAAGTAPARTASSIVIRGMEYSVRLRVMRGGPAAAGAYVKCIAPPPFQFLPGGLAVPMARLVVYRWRSGVREHAHMMDMVTEGEALGIHKYYGQQDALPLLATATQTQQPARQQMDQDDATPHEGAGGGAAGAGCGGRGGGGRRHAGEQQQVSELAGWAEYLHGGCVQGALVLLPGQPALV
;
A
#
# COMPACT_ATOMS: atom_id res chain seq x y z
N MET A 1 29.92 30.69 -32.28
CA MET A 1 30.91 30.08 -33.20
C MET A 1 30.26 29.84 -34.55
N SER A 2 30.99 29.92 -35.67
CA SER A 2 30.44 29.49 -36.96
C SER A 2 30.23 27.97 -36.95
N SER A 3 29.19 27.49 -37.63
CA SER A 3 28.87 26.05 -37.71
C SER A 3 30.06 25.23 -38.24
N ALA A 4 30.82 25.78 -39.20
CA ALA A 4 32.01 25.15 -39.75
C ALA A 4 33.12 24.93 -38.71
N LEU A 5 33.33 25.87 -37.78
CA LEU A 5 34.29 25.70 -36.70
C LEU A 5 33.82 24.60 -35.74
N GLN A 6 32.54 24.57 -35.42
CA GLN A 6 31.97 23.55 -34.53
C GLN A 6 32.09 22.15 -35.11
N GLU A 7 31.77 21.96 -36.41
CA GLU A 7 31.98 20.67 -37.08
C GLU A 7 33.45 20.24 -37.09
N ARG A 8 34.36 21.20 -37.29
CA ARG A 8 35.78 20.91 -37.23
C ARG A 8 36.22 20.53 -35.83
N LEU A 9 35.77 21.23 -34.78
CA LEU A 9 36.03 20.87 -33.38
C LEU A 9 35.48 19.48 -33.03
N LYS A 10 34.28 19.13 -33.49
CA LYS A 10 33.70 17.78 -33.31
C LYS A 10 34.61 16.70 -33.88
N SER A 11 35.19 16.92 -35.07
CA SER A 11 36.09 15.96 -35.73
C SER A 11 37.46 15.80 -35.05
N LEU A 12 37.84 16.74 -34.17
CA LEU A 12 39.13 16.72 -33.47
C LEU A 12 39.10 15.85 -32.21
N PHE A 13 37.94 15.50 -31.67
CA PHE A 13 37.87 14.69 -30.45
C PHE A 13 38.43 13.28 -30.68
N GLY A 14 39.50 12.93 -29.95
CA GLY A 14 40.21 11.65 -30.11
C GLY A 14 41.08 11.55 -31.36
N SER A 15 41.21 12.63 -32.13
CA SER A 15 42.17 12.73 -33.23
C SER A 15 43.55 13.13 -32.72
N THR A 16 44.60 12.59 -33.31
CA THR A 16 45.99 13.03 -33.08
C THR A 16 46.32 14.31 -33.85
N ALA A 17 45.48 14.71 -34.82
CA ALA A 17 45.69 15.92 -35.59
C ALA A 17 45.59 17.14 -34.67
N LEU A 18 46.69 17.88 -34.53
CA LEU A 18 46.81 19.06 -33.65
C LEU A 18 46.71 18.77 -32.15
N GLY A 19 46.79 17.50 -31.73
CA GLY A 19 46.77 17.13 -30.31
C GLY A 19 48.02 17.64 -29.58
N ASP A 20 47.83 18.42 -28.52
CA ASP A 20 48.87 19.05 -27.70
C ASP A 20 48.79 18.64 -26.22
N CYS A 21 47.91 17.70 -25.89
CA CYS A 21 47.83 17.04 -24.59
C CYS A 21 47.25 15.62 -24.71
N GLU A 22 47.51 14.80 -23.69
CA GLU A 22 46.94 13.47 -23.54
C GLU A 22 46.00 13.42 -22.34
N ILE A 23 44.87 12.75 -22.48
CA ILE A 23 43.98 12.43 -21.35
C ILE A 23 44.24 11.00 -20.92
N ILE A 24 44.52 10.83 -19.63
CA ILE A 24 44.82 9.55 -19.01
C ILE A 24 43.76 9.28 -17.95
N PHE A 25 43.02 8.19 -18.10
CA PHE A 25 42.03 7.75 -17.13
C PHE A 25 42.70 6.87 -16.08
N VAL A 26 42.45 7.18 -14.81
CA VAL A 26 43.15 6.55 -13.69
C VAL A 26 42.14 6.07 -12.66
N LEU A 27 42.25 4.79 -12.28
CA LEU A 27 41.51 4.22 -11.16
C LEU A 27 42.26 4.48 -9.85
N GLU A 28 41.57 5.02 -8.85
CA GLU A 28 42.09 5.08 -7.49
C GLU A 28 41.86 3.72 -6.80
N THR A 29 42.92 2.94 -6.58
CA THR A 29 42.84 1.73 -5.78
C THR A 29 42.88 2.08 -4.29
N VAL A 30 41.85 1.71 -3.55
CA VAL A 30 41.80 1.89 -2.09
C VAL A 30 42.72 0.84 -1.45
N GLY A 31 43.97 1.22 -1.16
CA GLY A 31 44.96 0.37 -0.49
C GLY A 31 46.30 1.08 -0.32
N ASP A 32 46.96 0.86 0.83
CA ASP A 32 48.23 1.51 1.24
C ASP A 32 49.32 1.37 0.16
N GLY A 33 49.56 2.45 -0.59
CA GLY A 33 50.71 2.57 -1.49
C GLY A 33 50.40 2.79 -2.97
N SER A 34 49.64 3.85 -3.29
CA SER A 34 49.80 4.71 -4.49
C SER A 34 49.92 4.08 -5.89
N LYS A 35 49.47 2.85 -6.13
CA LYS A 35 49.43 2.29 -7.50
C LYS A 35 48.17 2.75 -8.22
N ARG A 36 48.33 3.85 -8.96
CA ARG A 36 47.34 4.36 -9.91
C ARG A 36 47.29 3.44 -11.14
N LEU A 37 46.19 2.71 -11.31
CA LEU A 37 45.99 1.87 -12.48
C LEU A 37 45.46 2.74 -13.63
N VAL A 38 46.16 2.75 -14.76
CA VAL A 38 45.65 3.39 -15.99
C VAL A 38 44.58 2.49 -16.60
N VAL A 39 43.42 3.06 -16.91
CA VAL A 39 42.27 2.34 -17.47
C VAL A 39 42.05 2.78 -18.92
N GLY A 40 42.14 1.83 -19.85
CA GLY A 40 41.95 2.08 -21.27
C GLY A 40 43.10 2.85 -21.94
N ASP A 41 42.90 3.17 -23.21
CA ASP A 41 43.90 3.89 -24.03
C ASP A 41 43.93 5.38 -23.70
N LYS A 42 45.13 5.95 -23.80
CA LYS A 42 45.31 7.40 -23.73
C LYS A 42 44.55 8.08 -24.86
N LEU A 43 43.83 9.15 -24.53
CA LEU A 43 43.01 9.88 -25.49
C LEU A 43 43.71 11.19 -25.89
N PRO A 44 44.11 11.39 -27.16
CA PRO A 44 44.67 12.66 -27.60
C PRO A 44 43.62 13.77 -27.51
N ALA A 45 44.06 14.96 -27.09
CA ALA A 45 43.20 16.10 -26.84
C ALA A 45 43.90 17.44 -27.09
N HIS A 46 43.11 18.51 -26.98
CA HIS A 46 43.49 19.88 -27.31
C HIS A 46 43.34 20.77 -26.07
N GLN A 47 44.44 21.29 -25.55
CA GLN A 47 44.47 22.12 -24.34
C GLN A 47 43.57 23.34 -24.49
N PHE A 48 43.56 23.95 -25.68
CA PHE A 48 42.71 25.11 -25.97
C PHE A 48 41.23 24.82 -25.69
N VAL A 49 40.70 23.69 -26.18
CA VAL A 49 39.30 23.30 -25.97
C VAL A 49 39.06 23.00 -24.49
N LEU A 50 39.91 22.17 -23.89
CA LEU A 50 39.74 21.71 -22.52
C LEU A 50 39.82 22.86 -21.49
N ARG A 51 40.74 23.81 -21.69
CA ARG A 51 40.90 25.00 -20.83
C ARG A 51 39.68 25.93 -20.89
N LEU A 52 39.09 26.09 -22.08
CA LEU A 52 37.90 26.92 -22.25
C LEU A 52 36.64 26.29 -21.65
N SER A 53 36.56 24.95 -21.63
CA SER A 53 35.40 24.23 -21.11
C SER A 53 35.41 24.04 -19.59
N SER A 54 36.57 24.13 -18.93
CA SER A 54 36.69 23.91 -17.50
C SER A 54 37.85 24.66 -16.86
N THR A 55 37.55 25.40 -15.78
CA THR A 55 38.51 26.06 -14.91
C THR A 55 39.39 25.05 -14.16
N TYR A 56 38.82 23.92 -13.75
CA TYR A 56 39.57 22.85 -13.08
C TYR A 56 40.60 22.23 -14.02
N ILE A 57 40.20 21.92 -15.25
CA ILE A 57 41.09 21.33 -16.25
C ILE A 57 42.20 22.31 -16.61
N ALA A 58 41.88 23.60 -16.76
CA ALA A 58 42.89 24.64 -16.99
C ALA A 58 43.95 24.66 -15.89
N ALA A 59 43.53 24.72 -14.62
CA ALA A 59 44.44 24.69 -13.48
C ALA A 59 45.23 23.38 -13.38
N SER A 60 44.63 22.24 -13.75
CA SER A 60 45.30 20.94 -13.75
C SER A 60 46.40 20.84 -14.80
N LEU A 61 46.16 21.39 -15.99
CA LEU A 61 47.14 21.46 -17.08
C LEU A 61 48.27 22.45 -16.77
N ASP A 62 47.99 23.60 -16.14
CA ASP A 62 49.01 24.56 -15.73
C ASP A 62 50.00 23.94 -14.74
N ARG A 63 49.49 23.21 -13.73
CA ARG A 63 50.34 22.47 -12.76
C ARG A 63 51.25 21.43 -13.43
N HIS A 64 50.78 20.77 -14.50
CA HIS A 64 51.60 19.83 -15.26
C HIS A 64 52.63 20.54 -16.14
N GLY A 65 52.25 21.67 -16.75
CA GLY A 65 53.17 22.50 -17.54
C GLY A 65 54.36 23.00 -16.71
N ASP A 66 54.11 23.42 -15.46
CA ASP A 66 55.17 23.86 -14.55
C ASP A 66 56.10 22.70 -14.14
N ALA A 67 55.54 21.51 -13.86
CA ALA A 67 56.34 20.32 -13.56
C ALA A 67 57.24 19.89 -14.74
N GLN A 68 56.74 20.04 -15.97
CA GLN A 68 57.49 19.74 -17.18
C GLN A 68 58.60 20.77 -17.45
N ARG A 69 58.33 22.07 -17.23
CA ARG A 69 59.35 23.13 -17.30
C ARG A 69 60.49 22.93 -16.32
N ASN A 70 60.20 22.34 -15.16
CA ASN A 70 61.20 22.01 -14.13
C ASN A 70 61.97 20.71 -14.44
N GLY A 71 61.84 20.12 -15.64
CA GLY A 71 62.61 18.96 -16.09
C GLY A 71 62.22 17.62 -15.44
N ALA A 72 61.09 17.57 -14.71
CA ALA A 72 60.70 16.39 -13.94
C ALA A 72 59.85 15.37 -14.73
N ALA A 73 59.42 15.68 -15.96
CA ALA A 73 58.56 14.83 -16.76
C ALA A 73 58.90 14.89 -18.25
N GLU A 74 59.18 13.73 -18.87
CA GLU A 74 59.27 13.57 -20.32
C GLU A 74 57.90 13.20 -20.90
N GLY A 75 57.38 13.96 -21.87
CA GLY A 75 56.12 13.67 -22.58
C GLY A 75 55.21 14.87 -22.83
N LEU A 76 54.07 14.66 -23.51
CA LEU A 76 53.03 15.68 -23.65
C LEU A 76 52.34 15.95 -22.29
N PRO A 77 51.80 17.16 -22.06
CA PRO A 77 51.02 17.47 -20.86
C PRO A 77 49.83 16.49 -20.72
N GLY A 78 49.74 15.82 -19.57
CA GLY A 78 48.75 14.78 -19.31
C GLY A 78 47.64 15.26 -18.38
N LEU A 79 46.39 15.35 -18.86
CA LEU A 79 45.23 15.50 -17.99
C LEU A 79 44.87 14.14 -17.39
N ARG A 80 44.97 14.03 -16.07
CA ARG A 80 44.57 12.81 -15.35
C ARG A 80 43.13 12.92 -14.88
N VAL A 81 42.25 12.08 -15.43
CA VAL A 81 40.84 11.97 -15.02
C VAL A 81 40.70 10.80 -14.07
N ARG A 82 40.15 11.05 -12.88
CA ARG A 82 39.97 10.03 -11.84
C ARG A 82 38.66 9.29 -12.07
N LEU A 83 38.73 7.97 -12.04
CA LEU A 83 37.58 7.08 -12.12
C LEU A 83 37.46 6.32 -10.80
N ARG A 84 36.23 6.13 -10.31
CA ARG A 84 35.95 5.28 -9.14
C ARG A 84 35.79 3.81 -9.53
N SER A 85 35.39 3.55 -10.77
CA SER A 85 35.30 2.21 -11.36
C SER A 85 35.65 2.25 -12.84
N ALA A 86 36.08 1.12 -13.41
CA ALA A 86 36.39 1.03 -14.83
C ALA A 86 35.15 1.30 -15.72
N ASP A 87 33.96 0.99 -15.21
CA ASP A 87 32.67 1.20 -15.89
C ASP A 87 32.32 2.67 -16.13
N GLU A 88 33.04 3.59 -15.50
CA GLU A 88 32.85 5.04 -15.68
C GLU A 88 33.60 5.58 -16.89
N LEU A 89 34.48 4.80 -17.51
CA LEU A 89 35.27 5.22 -18.66
C LEU A 89 34.40 5.75 -19.81
N PRO A 90 33.29 5.10 -20.23
CA PRO A 90 32.42 5.62 -21.29
C PRO A 90 31.81 6.98 -20.92
N ALA A 91 31.31 7.13 -19.69
CA ALA A 91 30.74 8.38 -19.19
C ALA A 91 31.79 9.49 -19.11
N ALA A 92 33.02 9.19 -18.68
CA ALA A 92 34.12 10.14 -18.64
C ALA A 92 34.47 10.65 -20.05
N ARG A 93 34.52 9.73 -21.02
CA ARG A 93 34.74 10.08 -22.42
C ARG A 93 33.61 10.91 -22.99
N ASP A 94 32.36 10.63 -22.64
CA ASP A 94 31.21 11.41 -23.11
C ASP A 94 31.18 12.83 -22.51
N ALA A 95 31.51 12.97 -21.22
CA ALA A 95 31.67 14.27 -20.58
C ALA A 95 32.80 15.11 -21.24
N LEU A 96 33.92 14.48 -21.59
CA LEU A 96 35.01 15.16 -22.31
C LEU A 96 34.65 15.45 -23.77
N ARG A 97 33.89 14.57 -24.42
CA ARG A 97 33.35 14.76 -25.77
C ARG A 97 32.46 16.00 -25.81
N TYR A 98 31.65 16.21 -24.77
CA TYR A 98 30.80 17.39 -24.64
C TYR A 98 31.57 18.71 -24.79
N CYS A 99 32.81 18.79 -24.28
CA CYS A 99 33.68 19.97 -24.45
C CYS A 99 33.92 20.33 -25.93
N TYR A 100 33.87 19.35 -26.83
CA TYR A 100 34.06 19.52 -28.27
C TYR A 100 32.73 19.64 -29.03
N THR A 101 31.72 18.88 -28.62
CA THR A 101 30.47 18.72 -29.38
C THR A 101 29.34 19.63 -28.91
N GLY A 102 29.31 19.96 -27.62
CA GLY A 102 28.16 20.56 -26.94
C GLY A 102 26.97 19.62 -26.78
N SER A 103 27.14 18.31 -27.01
CA SER A 103 26.06 17.30 -26.96
C SER A 103 26.53 16.00 -26.33
N LEU A 104 25.68 15.37 -25.51
CA LEU A 104 25.90 14.08 -24.88
C LEU A 104 25.46 12.93 -25.78
N ALA A 105 26.19 11.81 -25.74
CA ALA A 105 25.89 10.60 -26.49
C ALA A 105 25.34 9.45 -25.62
N SER A 106 25.30 9.64 -24.30
CA SER A 106 24.75 8.68 -23.34
C SER A 106 23.30 8.30 -23.64
N GLU A 107 22.97 7.01 -23.48
CA GLU A 107 21.66 6.44 -23.83
C GLU A 107 20.83 5.98 -22.63
N THR A 108 21.45 5.87 -21.46
CA THR A 108 20.83 5.40 -20.22
C THR A 108 20.89 6.44 -19.10
N PHE A 109 19.95 6.37 -18.14
CA PHE A 109 19.97 7.25 -16.97
C PHE A 109 21.25 7.07 -16.15
N ARG A 110 21.71 5.83 -16.02
CA ARG A 110 22.97 5.50 -15.34
C ARG A 110 24.13 6.28 -15.96
N ASP A 111 24.27 6.24 -17.27
CA ASP A 111 25.37 6.91 -17.98
C ASP A 111 25.28 8.43 -17.82
N LEU A 112 24.07 9.01 -17.92
CA LEU A 112 23.88 10.45 -17.71
C LEU A 112 24.17 10.89 -16.27
N LEU A 113 23.83 10.09 -15.26
CA LEU A 113 24.18 10.37 -13.87
C LEU A 113 25.70 10.31 -13.65
N LEU A 114 26.38 9.35 -14.27
CA LEU A 114 27.85 9.27 -14.24
C LEU A 114 28.49 10.46 -14.96
N VAL A 115 28.01 10.81 -16.16
CA VAL A 115 28.45 12.01 -16.91
C VAL A 115 28.28 13.25 -16.05
N ARG A 116 27.10 13.43 -15.46
CA ARG A 116 26.80 14.57 -14.58
C ARG A 116 27.78 14.63 -13.42
N ARG A 117 28.04 13.51 -12.72
CA ARG A 117 28.99 13.45 -11.60
C ARG A 117 30.42 13.81 -12.04
N ILE A 118 30.88 13.26 -13.17
CA ILE A 118 32.21 13.52 -13.71
C ILE A 118 32.33 14.98 -14.18
N ALA A 119 31.26 15.54 -14.75
CA ALA A 119 31.19 16.94 -15.14
C ALA A 119 31.31 17.89 -13.94
N VAL A 120 30.66 17.58 -12.81
CA VAL A 120 30.81 18.32 -11.55
C VAL A 120 32.26 18.28 -11.08
N GLU A 121 32.86 17.09 -11.02
CA GLU A 121 34.23 16.89 -10.53
C GLU A 121 35.25 17.63 -11.40
N LEU A 122 35.08 17.56 -12.72
CA LEU A 122 35.92 18.25 -13.69
C LEU A 122 35.51 19.70 -13.92
N GLN A 123 34.46 20.21 -13.27
CA GLN A 123 33.91 21.57 -13.46
C GLN A 123 33.69 21.92 -14.95
N ILE A 124 33.10 21.00 -15.73
CA ILE A 124 32.81 21.23 -17.15
C ILE A 124 31.55 22.08 -17.27
N SER A 125 31.70 23.32 -17.74
CA SER A 125 30.60 24.29 -17.84
C SER A 125 29.48 23.78 -18.77
N GLY A 126 28.23 23.85 -18.31
CA GLY A 126 27.02 23.49 -19.07
C GLY A 126 26.73 21.99 -19.22
N CYS A 127 27.68 21.11 -18.90
CA CYS A 127 27.51 19.66 -19.10
C CYS A 127 26.48 19.04 -18.13
N GLU A 128 26.46 19.47 -16.87
CA GLU A 128 25.43 19.06 -15.90
C GLU A 128 24.02 19.46 -16.35
N GLU A 129 23.87 20.68 -16.86
CA GLU A 129 22.59 21.20 -17.35
C GLU A 129 22.13 20.43 -18.58
N ALA A 130 23.04 20.08 -19.49
CA ALA A 130 22.74 19.25 -20.64
C ALA A 130 22.28 17.84 -20.23
N ALA A 131 22.91 17.23 -19.22
CA ALA A 131 22.51 15.94 -18.69
C ALA A 131 21.12 16.01 -18.02
N ASP A 132 20.88 17.00 -17.16
CA ASP A 132 19.60 17.19 -16.48
C ASP A 132 18.45 17.44 -17.47
N ASN A 133 18.68 18.27 -18.50
CA ASN A 133 17.70 18.54 -19.55
C ASN A 133 17.39 17.28 -20.39
N LEU A 134 18.40 16.46 -20.69
CA LEU A 134 18.20 15.24 -21.44
C LEU A 134 17.43 14.19 -20.63
N MET A 135 17.74 14.03 -19.34
CA MET A 135 16.98 13.17 -18.42
C MET A 135 15.53 13.64 -18.30
N ALA A 136 15.30 14.95 -18.11
CA ALA A 136 13.95 15.51 -18.06
C ALA A 136 13.17 15.29 -19.37
N ALA A 137 13.83 15.42 -20.53
CA ALA A 137 13.22 15.16 -21.83
C ALA A 137 12.86 13.68 -22.03
N TRP A 138 13.69 12.75 -21.56
CA TRP A 138 13.38 11.31 -21.61
C TRP A 138 12.19 10.94 -20.75
N LEU A 139 12.11 11.49 -19.53
CA LEU A 139 10.94 11.33 -18.68
C LEU A 139 9.71 11.93 -19.39
N ALA A 140 9.77 13.18 -19.84
CA ALA A 140 8.62 13.84 -20.49
C ALA A 140 8.11 13.11 -21.75
N SER A 141 9.00 12.47 -22.51
CA SER A 141 8.65 11.69 -23.71
C SER A 141 8.26 10.25 -23.41
N GLY A 142 8.45 9.76 -22.18
CA GLY A 142 8.29 8.34 -21.83
C GLY A 142 9.29 7.42 -22.53
N LYS A 143 10.41 7.97 -23.05
CA LYS A 143 11.45 7.18 -23.74
C LYS A 143 12.14 6.18 -22.79
N GLN A 144 12.26 6.55 -21.52
CA GLN A 144 12.86 5.77 -20.45
C GLN A 144 11.96 5.83 -19.22
N ASP A 145 11.98 4.79 -18.38
CA ASP A 145 11.11 4.68 -17.20
C ASP A 145 11.74 5.38 -15.98
N ALA A 146 10.94 6.12 -15.22
CA ALA A 146 11.35 6.67 -13.94
C ALA A 146 11.84 5.61 -12.95
N LEU A 147 11.35 4.37 -13.05
CA LEU A 147 11.84 3.23 -12.26
C LEU A 147 13.34 2.95 -12.52
N ASP A 148 13.81 3.10 -13.76
CA ASP A 148 15.21 2.92 -14.12
C ASP A 148 16.10 4.04 -13.55
N LEU A 149 15.56 5.26 -13.50
CA LEU A 149 16.24 6.38 -12.85
C LEU A 149 16.40 6.11 -11.35
N TYR A 150 15.34 5.69 -10.66
CA TYR A 150 15.42 5.37 -9.23
C TYR A 150 16.32 4.16 -8.96
N ALA A 151 16.38 3.15 -9.84
CA ALA A 151 17.34 2.06 -9.70
C ALA A 151 18.81 2.53 -9.59
N CYS A 152 19.10 3.73 -10.12
CA CYS A 152 20.40 4.40 -10.04
C CYS A 152 20.54 5.37 -8.85
N ASP A 153 19.73 5.23 -7.78
CA ASP A 153 19.73 6.08 -6.57
C ASP A 153 21.14 6.32 -5.98
N HIS A 154 21.98 5.29 -5.97
CA HIS A 154 23.37 5.38 -5.50
C HIS A 154 24.26 6.36 -6.28
N LEU A 155 23.82 6.85 -7.45
CA LEU A 155 24.51 7.85 -8.26
C LEU A 155 23.89 9.25 -8.12
N PHE A 156 22.81 9.40 -7.37
CA PHE A 156 22.19 10.71 -7.18
C PHE A 156 23.15 11.65 -6.42
N PRO A 157 23.09 12.96 -6.69
CA PRO A 157 23.85 13.92 -5.93
C PRO A 157 23.53 13.79 -4.44
N GLU A 158 24.55 13.82 -3.60
CA GLU A 158 24.37 14.03 -2.17
C GLU A 158 23.87 15.45 -1.96
N ASP A 159 22.80 15.59 -1.19
CA ASP A 159 22.20 16.89 -0.92
C ASP A 159 23.10 17.67 0.05
N PRO A 160 23.68 18.82 -0.33
CA PRO A 160 24.43 19.65 0.61
C PRO A 160 23.55 20.24 1.72
N ALA A 161 22.21 20.12 1.60
CA ALA A 161 21.24 20.54 2.60
C ALA A 161 20.71 19.40 3.50
N ALA A 162 21.25 18.19 3.41
CA ALA A 162 20.99 17.17 4.44
C ALA A 162 21.60 17.64 5.78
N PRO A 163 20.80 17.86 6.84
CA PRO A 163 21.32 18.38 8.09
C PRO A 163 22.27 17.35 8.69
N ALA A 164 23.57 17.63 8.64
CA ALA A 164 24.55 16.99 9.49
C ALA A 164 24.10 17.16 10.95
N LEU A 165 23.89 16.04 11.64
CA LEU A 165 23.56 15.97 13.04
C LEU A 165 24.68 16.60 13.90
N LEU A 166 24.46 17.85 14.36
CA LEU A 166 25.04 18.58 15.52
C LEU A 166 26.52 19.05 15.48
N PRO A 167 26.93 20.08 16.28
CA PRO A 167 26.18 21.17 16.92
C PRO A 167 26.56 22.57 16.40
N THR A 168 25.62 23.49 16.64
CA THR A 168 25.61 24.93 16.35
C THR A 168 26.82 25.73 16.83
N GLN A 169 27.32 26.63 15.97
CA GLN A 169 27.79 27.95 16.41
C GLN A 169 27.04 29.05 15.64
N PRO A 170 26.56 30.11 16.32
CA PRO A 170 25.84 31.19 15.67
C PRO A 170 26.85 32.23 15.16
N THR A 171 26.79 32.56 13.87
CA THR A 171 27.35 33.82 13.36
C THR A 171 26.21 34.67 12.85
N ASN A 172 25.99 35.78 13.55
CA ASN A 172 25.03 36.82 13.25
C ASN A 172 25.33 37.51 11.91
N GLY A 173 24.25 37.87 11.20
CA GLY A 173 24.10 39.21 10.66
C GLY A 173 24.36 39.44 9.17
N ALA A 174 23.32 39.99 8.54
CA ALA A 174 23.30 41.01 7.47
C ALA A 174 22.76 40.59 6.10
N ALA A 175 21.69 41.31 5.75
CA ALA A 175 20.87 41.30 4.55
C ALA A 175 21.60 41.71 3.26
N ALA A 176 21.02 41.37 2.10
CA ALA A 176 20.25 42.29 1.26
C ALA A 176 20.12 41.76 -0.18
N GLY A 177 19.09 42.25 -0.88
CA GLY A 177 18.57 41.73 -2.15
C GLY A 177 19.61 41.47 -3.24
N ALA A 178 19.58 40.25 -3.76
CA ALA A 178 20.16 39.88 -5.05
C ALA A 178 19.02 39.40 -5.95
N ALA A 179 19.00 39.91 -7.19
CA ALA A 179 18.15 39.43 -8.29
C ALA A 179 18.21 37.88 -8.39
N PRO A 180 17.16 37.21 -8.89
CA PRO A 180 17.10 35.74 -8.86
C PRO A 180 18.31 35.18 -9.59
N ALA A 181 19.23 34.59 -8.83
CA ALA A 181 20.34 33.83 -9.36
C ALA A 181 19.75 32.73 -10.28
N PRO A 182 20.44 32.34 -11.36
CA PRO A 182 20.03 31.19 -12.15
C PRO A 182 19.84 29.99 -11.20
N PRO A 183 18.79 29.17 -11.40
CA PRO A 183 18.50 28.05 -10.51
C PRO A 183 19.76 27.20 -10.36
N SER A 184 20.20 26.98 -9.12
CA SER A 184 21.39 26.20 -8.82
C SER A 184 21.28 24.79 -9.42
N ALA A 185 22.40 24.12 -9.68
CA ALA A 185 22.40 22.74 -10.18
C ALA A 185 21.55 21.78 -9.31
N ALA A 186 21.46 22.04 -8.00
CA ALA A 186 20.57 21.32 -7.07
C ALA A 186 19.08 21.55 -7.40
N SER A 187 18.69 22.78 -7.75
CA SER A 187 17.31 23.11 -8.16
C SER A 187 16.91 22.42 -9.47
N ARG A 188 17.85 22.21 -10.40
CA ARG A 188 17.57 21.59 -11.70
C ARG A 188 17.43 20.08 -11.64
N PHE A 189 18.32 19.40 -10.93
CA PHE A 189 18.14 17.96 -10.68
C PHE A 189 16.86 17.69 -9.87
N GLY A 190 16.47 18.63 -8.98
CA GLY A 190 15.17 18.61 -8.33
C GLY A 190 13.98 18.58 -9.30
N ALA A 191 14.07 19.25 -10.46
CA ALA A 191 13.03 19.18 -11.49
C ALA A 191 12.95 17.79 -12.17
N VAL A 192 14.10 17.15 -12.40
CA VAL A 192 14.18 15.76 -12.90
C VAL A 192 13.53 14.81 -11.90
N LEU A 193 13.89 14.91 -10.62
CA LEU A 193 13.29 14.11 -9.56
C LEU A 193 11.79 14.38 -9.40
N GLY A 194 11.35 15.62 -9.55
CA GLY A 194 9.94 16.00 -9.54
C GLY A 194 9.16 15.35 -10.70
N ALA A 195 9.75 15.30 -11.90
CA ALA A 195 9.16 14.61 -13.05
C ALA A 195 9.10 13.09 -12.84
N ALA A 196 10.20 12.49 -12.34
CA ALA A 196 10.28 11.06 -12.07
C ALA A 196 9.27 10.64 -10.99
N LYS A 197 9.15 11.42 -9.90
CA LYS A 197 8.16 11.22 -8.84
C LYS A 197 6.74 11.17 -9.41
N ARG A 198 6.37 12.10 -10.30
CA ARG A 198 5.04 12.10 -10.95
C ARG A 198 4.79 10.81 -11.74
N GLN A 199 5.76 10.35 -12.52
CA GLN A 199 5.63 9.10 -13.27
C GLN A 199 5.52 7.88 -12.38
N VAL A 200 6.32 7.79 -11.32
CA VAL A 200 6.25 6.69 -10.35
C VAL A 200 4.88 6.65 -9.67
N VAL A 201 4.37 7.81 -9.26
CA VAL A 201 3.04 7.89 -8.63
C VAL A 201 1.94 7.51 -9.61
N GLU A 202 2.02 7.95 -10.87
CA GLU A 202 1.06 7.58 -11.91
C GLU A 202 1.12 6.08 -12.25
N HIS A 203 2.31 5.48 -12.25
CA HIS A 203 2.51 4.05 -12.50
C HIS A 203 1.88 3.18 -11.40
N PHE A 204 2.12 3.52 -10.13
CA PHE A 204 1.60 2.75 -9.01
C PHE A 204 0.15 3.10 -8.64
N LYS A 205 -0.31 4.31 -9.00
CA LYS A 205 -1.65 4.88 -8.75
C LYS A 205 -2.04 5.01 -7.28
N ASP A 206 -2.17 3.88 -6.59
CA ASP A 206 -2.67 3.78 -5.23
C ASP A 206 -2.23 2.50 -4.50
N ALA A 207 -2.17 2.57 -3.17
CA ALA A 207 -1.71 1.46 -2.34
C ALA A 207 -2.55 0.17 -2.50
N PRO A 208 -3.90 0.21 -2.49
CA PRO A 208 -4.72 -0.99 -2.74
C PRO A 208 -4.44 -1.67 -4.10
N THR A 209 -4.25 -0.91 -5.17
CA THR A 209 -3.92 -1.41 -6.51
C THR A 209 -2.56 -2.11 -6.51
N VAL A 210 -1.54 -1.51 -5.88
CA VAL A 210 -0.22 -2.13 -5.71
C VAL A 210 -0.31 -3.43 -4.91
N LEU A 211 -1.05 -3.43 -3.78
CA LEU A 211 -1.17 -4.60 -2.91
C LEU A 211 -1.95 -5.76 -3.54
N ARG A 212 -2.80 -5.48 -4.52
CA ARG A 212 -3.62 -6.45 -5.24
C ARG A 212 -2.92 -7.04 -6.46
N SER A 213 -2.11 -6.25 -7.17
CA SER A 213 -1.44 -6.69 -8.39
C SER A 213 -0.06 -7.28 -8.08
N PRO A 214 0.19 -8.58 -8.31
CA PRO A 214 1.49 -9.18 -8.03
C PRO A 214 2.65 -8.52 -8.78
N ASP A 215 2.42 -8.01 -9.98
CA ASP A 215 3.45 -7.36 -10.79
C ASP A 215 3.83 -5.99 -10.24
N LEU A 216 2.82 -5.15 -9.95
CA LEU A 216 3.05 -3.85 -9.30
C LEU A 216 3.63 -4.04 -7.90
N GLN A 217 3.20 -5.07 -7.17
CA GLN A 217 3.78 -5.41 -5.89
C GLN A 217 5.27 -5.75 -6.04
N ARG A 218 5.65 -6.65 -6.96
CA ARG A 218 7.07 -6.98 -7.19
C ARG A 218 7.89 -5.75 -7.52
N GLN A 219 7.38 -4.86 -8.37
CA GLN A 219 8.05 -3.60 -8.73
C GLN A 219 8.16 -2.63 -7.55
N ALA A 220 7.07 -2.42 -6.80
CA ALA A 220 7.07 -1.55 -5.62
C ALA A 220 8.01 -2.06 -4.53
N LEU A 221 8.05 -3.38 -4.31
CA LEU A 221 8.97 -4.01 -3.37
C LEU A 221 10.43 -3.90 -3.83
N ALA A 222 10.70 -3.84 -5.14
CA ALA A 222 12.04 -3.64 -5.69
C ALA A 222 12.53 -2.18 -5.65
N LEU A 223 11.64 -1.20 -5.42
CA LEU A 223 12.01 0.22 -5.38
C LEU A 223 13.11 0.50 -4.35
N PRO A 224 14.15 1.28 -4.70
CA PRO A 224 15.10 1.76 -3.72
C PRO A 224 14.45 2.73 -2.73
N ALA A 225 15.15 3.02 -1.64
CA ALA A 225 14.63 3.84 -0.55
C ALA A 225 14.11 5.21 -1.01
N ARG A 226 14.85 5.92 -1.87
CA ARG A 226 14.40 7.21 -2.42
C ARG A 226 13.15 7.09 -3.31
N GLY A 227 13.01 5.99 -4.04
CA GLY A 227 11.82 5.72 -4.85
C GLY A 227 10.59 5.46 -3.98
N MET A 228 10.73 4.66 -2.93
CA MET A 228 9.67 4.45 -1.95
C MET A 228 9.32 5.75 -1.21
N LEU A 229 10.32 6.54 -0.82
CA LEU A 229 10.12 7.85 -0.20
C LEU A 229 9.35 8.80 -1.11
N ALA A 230 9.73 8.88 -2.39
CA ALA A 230 9.03 9.72 -3.37
C ALA A 230 7.57 9.31 -3.55
N LEU A 231 7.27 8.01 -3.53
CA LEU A 231 5.90 7.49 -3.55
C LEU A 231 5.12 7.91 -2.29
N LEU A 232 5.70 7.70 -1.10
CA LEU A 232 5.09 8.02 0.19
C LEU A 232 4.98 9.54 0.43
N GLU A 233 5.84 10.37 -0.13
CA GLU A 233 5.71 11.82 -0.02
C GLU A 233 4.56 12.39 -0.84
N SER A 234 4.07 11.68 -1.86
CA SER A 234 3.09 12.21 -2.80
C SER A 234 1.66 12.14 -2.26
N ASP A 235 0.96 13.28 -2.23
CA ASP A 235 -0.49 13.33 -1.94
C ASP A 235 -1.34 12.62 -3.00
N GLU A 236 -0.82 12.56 -4.24
CA GLU A 236 -1.47 11.92 -5.38
C GLU A 236 -1.39 10.39 -5.34
N PHE A 237 -0.52 9.82 -4.50
CA PHE A 237 -0.51 8.37 -4.29
C PHE A 237 -1.75 7.99 -3.48
N GLY A 238 -2.73 7.41 -4.16
CA GLY A 238 -4.04 7.17 -3.58
C GLY A 238 -4.01 6.12 -2.48
N THR A 239 -4.97 6.20 -1.57
CA THR A 239 -5.20 5.14 -0.59
C THR A 239 -6.68 5.00 -0.25
N ASP A 240 -7.08 3.82 0.22
CA ASP A 240 -8.40 3.62 0.83
C ASP A 240 -8.41 4.04 2.31
N ASP A 241 -7.28 3.81 2.99
CA ASP A 241 -6.96 4.18 4.37
C ASP A 241 -5.43 4.20 4.52
N GLU A 242 -4.86 5.01 5.41
CA GLU A 242 -3.40 5.03 5.57
C GLU A 242 -2.85 3.67 6.04
N SER A 243 -3.70 2.79 6.59
CA SER A 243 -3.34 1.42 6.96
C SER A 243 -2.83 0.60 5.77
N SER A 244 -3.32 0.86 4.54
CA SER A 244 -2.82 0.20 3.32
C SER A 244 -1.42 0.68 2.93
N VAL A 245 -1.12 1.96 3.17
CA VAL A 245 0.24 2.52 3.00
C VAL A 245 1.20 1.89 4.00
N LEU A 246 0.79 1.77 5.27
CA LEU A 246 1.59 1.13 6.30
C LEU A 246 1.83 -0.36 6.01
N LEU A 247 0.83 -1.07 5.48
CA LEU A 247 1.01 -2.45 5.00
C LEU A 247 2.00 -2.55 3.83
N LEU A 248 1.93 -1.63 2.87
CA LEU A 248 2.86 -1.59 1.74
C LEU A 248 4.31 -1.39 2.23
N LEU A 249 4.51 -0.45 3.16
CA LEU A 249 5.81 -0.22 3.78
C LEU A 249 6.30 -1.45 4.55
N ALA A 250 5.42 -2.11 5.32
CA ALA A 250 5.76 -3.33 6.05
C ALA A 250 6.25 -4.44 5.10
N ARG A 251 5.55 -4.66 3.99
CA ARG A 251 5.98 -5.64 2.97
C ARG A 251 7.30 -5.25 2.31
N TRP A 252 7.54 -3.96 2.08
CA TRP A 252 8.80 -3.46 1.50
C TRP A 252 9.99 -3.69 2.44
N LEU A 253 9.79 -3.54 3.75
CA LEU A 253 10.80 -3.83 4.77
C LEU A 253 11.07 -5.34 4.89
N GLU A 254 10.03 -6.17 4.88
CA GLU A 254 10.16 -7.64 4.88
C GLU A 254 10.94 -8.14 3.66
N ALA A 255 10.67 -7.60 2.48
CA ALA A 255 11.38 -7.96 1.24
C ALA A 255 12.90 -7.70 1.31
N ARG A 256 13.35 -6.84 2.22
CA ARG A 256 14.77 -6.52 2.49
C ARG A 256 15.32 -7.24 3.71
N GLY A 257 14.51 -8.09 4.36
CA GLY A 257 14.87 -8.79 5.57
C GLY A 257 15.13 -7.83 6.74
N TYR A 258 14.47 -6.68 6.79
CA TYR A 258 14.64 -5.75 7.89
C TYR A 258 14.06 -6.36 9.18
N SER A 259 14.93 -6.68 10.13
CA SER A 259 14.56 -7.09 11.48
C SER A 259 14.89 -5.96 12.46
N ALA A 260 13.88 -5.40 13.12
CA ALA A 260 14.06 -4.33 14.10
C ALA A 260 14.96 -4.74 15.30
N GLN A 261 15.17 -6.05 15.52
CA GLN A 261 16.05 -6.58 16.58
C GLN A 261 17.56 -6.50 16.26
N GLY A 262 17.96 -5.83 15.18
CA GLY A 262 19.34 -5.69 14.73
C GLY A 262 20.18 -4.66 15.50
N GLY A 263 20.25 -4.77 16.82
CA GLY A 263 21.23 -4.08 17.66
C GLY A 263 22.11 -5.09 18.38
N GLY A 264 23.28 -5.41 17.82
CA GLY A 264 24.36 -6.10 18.55
C GLY A 264 24.24 -7.62 18.62
N GLY A 265 24.46 -8.31 17.51
CA GLY A 265 24.56 -9.77 17.50
C GLY A 265 25.38 -10.28 16.32
N SER A 266 26.70 -10.15 16.42
CA SER A 266 27.62 -11.00 15.64
C SER A 266 27.32 -12.46 16.01
N GLY A 267 26.58 -13.17 15.16
CA GLY A 267 26.20 -14.55 15.40
C GLY A 267 25.86 -15.26 14.10
N ALA A 268 26.89 -15.82 13.48
CA ALA A 268 26.73 -16.88 12.50
C ALA A 268 25.89 -18.03 13.10
N GLY A 269 24.90 -18.53 12.36
CA GLY A 269 24.31 -19.84 12.64
C GLY A 269 22.82 -20.00 12.34
N GLY A 270 22.52 -20.65 11.21
CA GLY A 270 21.61 -21.80 11.21
C GLY A 270 20.12 -21.59 10.91
N GLY A 271 19.65 -22.26 9.84
CA GLY A 271 18.28 -22.77 9.70
C GLY A 271 17.41 -21.97 8.72
N SER A 272 17.41 -22.29 7.42
CA SER A 272 16.58 -23.32 6.77
C SER A 272 15.12 -22.91 6.57
N GLY A 273 14.75 -22.65 5.30
CA GLY A 273 13.39 -22.88 4.82
C GLY A 273 12.86 -21.87 3.80
N GLY A 274 13.24 -22.01 2.52
CA GLY A 274 12.54 -21.31 1.43
C GLY A 274 13.40 -21.04 0.20
N GLY A 275 13.61 -22.07 -0.62
CA GLY A 275 14.31 -21.97 -1.92
C GLY A 275 13.52 -21.17 -2.96
N GLY A 276 13.52 -19.84 -2.83
CA GLY A 276 13.24 -18.93 -3.93
C GLY A 276 14.52 -18.18 -4.25
N GLY A 277 15.10 -18.39 -5.44
CA GLY A 277 16.25 -17.64 -5.95
C GLY A 277 15.94 -16.18 -6.25
N GLY A 278 15.23 -15.51 -5.35
CA GLY A 278 14.94 -14.08 -5.42
C GLY A 278 16.22 -13.30 -5.15
N VAL A 279 16.49 -12.32 -6.00
CA VAL A 279 17.55 -11.33 -5.80
C VAL A 279 17.37 -10.71 -4.42
N ARG A 280 18.33 -10.95 -3.51
CA ARG A 280 18.30 -10.37 -2.16
C ARG A 280 18.55 -8.88 -2.28
N LEU A 281 17.52 -8.08 -2.00
CA LEU A 281 17.60 -6.62 -2.04
C LEU A 281 18.56 -6.10 -0.93
N PRO A 282 19.21 -4.95 -1.15
CA PRO A 282 20.14 -4.39 -0.19
C PRO A 282 19.43 -4.08 1.15
N PRO A 283 20.09 -4.32 2.30
CA PRO A 283 19.55 -3.97 3.60
C PRO A 283 19.41 -2.45 3.71
N VAL A 284 18.44 -2.00 4.52
CA VAL A 284 18.15 -0.58 4.72
C VAL A 284 18.55 -0.17 6.13
N SER A 285 19.16 1.01 6.25
CA SER A 285 19.55 1.55 7.55
C SER A 285 18.32 1.98 8.36
N ARG A 286 18.49 1.99 9.68
CA ARG A 286 17.47 2.42 10.62
C ARG A 286 16.98 3.85 10.34
N ASP A 287 17.89 4.76 9.98
CA ASP A 287 17.57 6.16 9.67
C ASP A 287 16.64 6.29 8.46
N VAL A 288 16.85 5.47 7.43
CA VAL A 288 15.99 5.46 6.25
C VAL A 288 14.60 4.91 6.60
N VAL A 289 14.53 3.88 7.45
CA VAL A 289 13.23 3.37 7.92
C VAL A 289 12.50 4.44 8.73
N ALA A 290 13.18 5.13 9.63
CA ALA A 290 12.62 6.24 10.39
C ALA A 290 12.11 7.36 9.47
N GLN A 291 12.88 7.70 8.43
CA GLN A 291 12.46 8.67 7.42
C GLN A 291 11.19 8.23 6.69
N LEU A 292 11.11 6.97 6.22
CA LEU A 292 9.91 6.44 5.56
C LEU A 292 8.69 6.43 6.50
N CYS A 293 8.88 6.05 7.77
CA CYS A 293 7.82 6.05 8.77
C CYS A 293 7.26 7.46 9.04
N ARG A 294 8.06 8.52 8.88
CA ARG A 294 7.60 9.90 9.00
C ARG A 294 6.56 10.27 7.95
N HIS A 295 6.54 9.61 6.80
CA HIS A 295 5.55 9.85 5.74
C HIS A 295 4.27 9.03 5.88
N VAL A 296 4.16 8.20 6.91
CA VAL A 296 2.88 7.55 7.26
C VAL A 296 2.05 8.54 8.08
N ARG A 297 0.86 8.88 7.58
CA ARG A 297 -0.05 9.86 8.20
C ARG A 297 -0.82 9.21 9.35
N LEU A 298 -0.20 9.17 10.53
CA LEU A 298 -0.72 8.44 11.70
C LEU A 298 -2.18 8.77 12.05
N VAL A 299 -2.59 10.03 11.90
CA VAL A 299 -3.98 10.47 12.18
C VAL A 299 -5.01 9.86 11.23
N ASN A 300 -4.57 9.35 10.07
CA ASN A 300 -5.42 8.73 9.05
C ASN A 300 -5.34 7.20 9.08
N LEU A 301 -4.66 6.62 10.07
CA LEU A 301 -4.69 5.18 10.31
C LEU A 301 -6.03 4.78 10.95
N SER A 302 -6.54 3.62 10.57
CA SER A 302 -7.71 3.04 11.23
C SER A 302 -7.46 2.81 12.73
N ALA A 303 -8.53 2.89 13.54
CA ALA A 303 -8.47 2.65 14.98
C ALA A 303 -7.86 1.27 15.31
N CYS A 304 -8.14 0.25 14.47
CA CYS A 304 -7.52 -1.07 14.57
C CYS A 304 -5.99 -1.01 14.51
N TYR A 305 -5.46 -0.24 13.56
CA TYR A 305 -4.03 -0.12 13.36
C TYR A 305 -3.36 0.63 14.50
N LEU A 306 -3.93 1.76 14.92
CA LEU A 306 -3.43 2.53 16.06
C LEU A 306 -3.42 1.72 17.36
N THR A 307 -4.44 0.87 17.55
CA THR A 307 -4.65 0.13 18.79
C THR A 307 -3.88 -1.19 18.83
N PHE A 308 -3.92 -1.97 17.76
CA PHE A 308 -3.43 -3.35 17.78
C PHE A 308 -2.12 -3.53 17.03
N VAL A 309 -1.91 -2.79 15.95
CA VAL A 309 -0.80 -3.01 15.01
C VAL A 309 0.41 -2.16 15.41
N LEU A 310 0.25 -0.84 15.38
CA LEU A 310 1.32 0.13 15.60
C LEU A 310 2.11 -0.09 16.90
N PRO A 311 1.48 -0.39 18.07
CA PRO A 311 2.20 -0.63 19.32
C PRO A 311 3.11 -1.87 19.32
N ARG A 312 2.93 -2.77 18.35
CA ARG A 312 3.64 -4.06 18.26
C ARG A 312 4.67 -4.09 17.14
N ILE A 313 4.70 -3.06 16.29
CA ILE A 313 5.68 -2.95 15.21
C ILE A 313 6.97 -2.35 15.77
N ALA A 314 8.01 -3.18 15.90
CA ALA A 314 9.28 -2.74 16.46
C ALA A 314 10.10 -1.80 15.54
N TRP A 315 9.85 -1.81 14.22
CA TRP A 315 10.54 -0.93 13.27
C TRP A 315 9.92 0.46 13.15
N PHE A 316 8.73 0.65 13.73
CA PHE A 316 8.05 1.93 13.78
C PHE A 316 8.37 2.54 15.14
N GLU A 317 9.44 3.34 15.18
CA GLU A 317 10.05 3.86 16.41
C GLU A 317 9.20 4.92 17.08
N LEU A 318 8.11 4.49 17.71
CA LEU A 318 7.29 5.33 18.55
C LEU A 318 7.67 5.12 20.02
N GLU A 319 7.82 6.23 20.71
CA GLU A 319 7.96 6.22 22.16
C GLU A 319 6.66 5.74 22.83
N LYS A 320 6.78 5.15 24.02
CA LYS A 320 5.62 4.63 24.76
C LYS A 320 4.55 5.68 24.99
N HIS A 321 4.96 6.94 25.19
CA HIS A 321 4.05 8.05 25.44
C HIS A 321 3.31 8.49 24.15
N GLU A 322 3.95 8.40 22.99
CA GLU A 322 3.34 8.62 21.66
C GLU A 322 2.29 7.56 21.37
N VAL A 323 2.64 6.30 21.57
CA VAL A 323 1.70 5.18 21.41
C VAL A 323 0.49 5.36 22.34
N ALA A 324 0.73 5.67 23.61
CA ALA A 324 -0.32 5.93 24.58
C ALA A 324 -1.25 7.08 24.16
N PHE A 325 -0.67 8.15 23.63
CA PHE A 325 -1.41 9.30 23.13
C PHE A 325 -2.26 8.92 21.91
N LEU A 326 -1.66 8.29 20.89
CA LEU A 326 -2.37 7.86 19.67
C LEU A 326 -3.51 6.89 19.97
N VAL A 327 -3.30 5.95 20.90
CA VAL A 327 -4.35 5.02 21.34
C VAL A 327 -5.49 5.74 22.06
N ARG A 328 -5.22 6.80 22.84
CA ARG A 328 -6.26 7.64 23.45
C ARG A 328 -7.04 8.44 22.42
N CYS A 329 -6.35 9.03 21.44
CA CYS A 329 -7.00 9.71 20.32
C CYS A 329 -7.90 8.75 19.54
N ALA A 330 -7.38 7.57 19.20
CA ALA A 330 -8.16 6.51 18.58
C ALA A 330 -9.41 6.17 19.41
N ALA A 331 -9.27 5.93 20.72
CA ALA A 331 -10.40 5.62 21.60
C ALA A 331 -11.47 6.73 21.63
N THR A 332 -11.04 7.99 21.53
CA THR A 332 -11.94 9.15 21.58
C THR A 332 -12.71 9.32 20.28
N VAL A 333 -12.03 9.17 19.14
CA VAL A 333 -12.62 9.28 17.79
C VAL A 333 -13.53 8.09 17.48
N ALA A 334 -13.09 6.91 17.87
CA ALA A 334 -13.78 5.64 17.71
C ALA A 334 -15.16 5.64 18.41
N ALA A 335 -15.24 6.26 19.60
CA ALA A 335 -16.33 6.04 20.54
C ALA A 335 -16.56 4.54 20.87
N ALA A 336 -15.59 3.67 20.58
CA ALA A 336 -15.64 2.25 20.90
C ALA A 336 -15.25 1.95 22.36
N PRO A 337 -16.14 1.28 23.12
CA PRO A 337 -15.83 0.81 24.47
C PRO A 337 -14.64 -0.16 24.51
N HIS A 338 -14.40 -0.91 23.44
CA HIS A 338 -13.32 -1.89 23.37
C HIS A 338 -11.94 -1.24 23.15
N VAL A 339 -11.87 -0.18 22.34
CA VAL A 339 -10.63 0.61 22.18
C VAL A 339 -10.29 1.30 23.49
N ALA A 340 -11.28 1.88 24.17
CA ALA A 340 -11.11 2.46 25.50
C ALA A 340 -10.65 1.43 26.54
N ARG A 341 -11.23 0.22 26.54
CA ARG A 341 -10.81 -0.87 27.44
C ARG A 341 -9.38 -1.31 27.18
N TYR A 342 -8.98 -1.43 25.92
CA TYR A 342 -7.61 -1.80 25.57
C TYR A 342 -6.61 -0.67 25.89
N ALA A 343 -6.97 0.59 25.63
CA ALA A 343 -6.21 1.77 26.03
C ALA A 343 -5.95 1.78 27.55
N SER A 344 -6.97 1.42 28.34
CA SER A 344 -6.89 1.31 29.80
C SER A 344 -5.93 0.20 30.27
N GLN A 345 -5.82 -0.89 29.50
CA GLN A 345 -4.93 -2.03 29.80
C GLN A 345 -3.47 -1.76 29.44
N LEU A 346 -3.20 -0.98 28.40
CA LEU A 346 -1.84 -0.59 28.00
C LEU A 346 -1.23 0.47 28.93
N LEU A 347 -2.06 1.20 29.69
CA LEU A 347 -1.65 2.32 30.55
C LEU A 347 -2.04 2.12 32.03
N PRO A 348 -1.59 1.06 32.72
CA PRO A 348 -1.85 0.93 34.14
C PRO A 348 -0.99 1.94 34.91
N GLY A 349 -1.61 2.96 35.52
CA GLY A 349 -1.06 3.58 36.73
C GLY A 349 -0.89 5.09 36.81
N HIS A 350 -0.98 5.88 35.73
CA HIS A 350 -0.91 7.34 35.87
C HIS A 350 -1.78 8.04 34.84
N LEU A 351 -2.81 8.70 35.36
CA LEU A 351 -3.51 9.91 34.88
C LEU A 351 -5.02 9.72 35.16
N GLN A 352 -5.50 10.37 36.22
CA GLN A 352 -6.91 10.71 36.34
C GLN A 352 -7.34 11.46 35.07
N PRO A 353 -8.61 11.34 34.65
CA PRO A 353 -9.14 12.19 33.60
C PRO A 353 -9.01 13.65 34.05
N THR A 354 -7.98 14.37 33.61
CA THR A 354 -8.04 15.82 33.63
C THR A 354 -9.25 16.18 32.78
N GLN A 355 -10.18 16.91 33.39
CA GLN A 355 -11.43 17.35 32.76
C GLN A 355 -11.18 17.81 31.32
N PRO A 356 -12.09 17.53 30.38
CA PRO A 356 -12.03 18.16 29.07
C PRO A 356 -11.94 19.68 29.24
N PRO A 357 -11.19 20.40 28.38
CA PRO A 357 -11.09 21.85 28.47
C PRO A 357 -12.51 22.45 28.45
N VAL A 358 -12.85 23.18 29.51
CA VAL A 358 -14.12 23.89 29.61
C VAL A 358 -14.10 25.00 28.56
N LEU A 359 -14.96 24.87 27.54
CA LEU A 359 -15.16 25.90 26.53
C LEU A 359 -15.65 27.19 27.22
N PRO A 360 -15.10 28.37 26.90
CA PRO A 360 -15.65 29.62 27.39
C PRO A 360 -17.03 29.83 26.76
N SER A 361 -18.08 29.65 27.55
CA SER A 361 -19.45 30.00 27.18
C SER A 361 -19.57 31.52 27.01
N THR A 362 -19.58 31.98 25.76
CA THR A 362 -20.04 33.31 25.41
C THR A 362 -21.57 33.36 25.51
N VAL A 363 -22.09 33.80 26.65
CA VAL A 363 -23.46 34.29 26.76
C VAL A 363 -23.38 35.79 27.07
N GLY A 364 -23.85 36.58 26.11
CA GLY A 364 -24.04 38.01 26.29
C GLY A 364 -25.19 38.30 27.25
N GLY A 365 -24.92 39.18 28.21
CA GLY A 365 -25.76 40.30 28.65
C GLY A 365 -27.19 40.06 29.15
N GLY A 366 -27.45 40.48 30.39
CA GLY A 366 -28.78 40.98 30.77
C GLY A 366 -29.15 40.89 32.25
N GLY A 367 -28.80 41.94 33.00
CA GLY A 367 -29.57 42.59 34.08
C GLY A 367 -30.40 41.79 35.11
N GLY A 368 -30.27 42.18 36.39
CA GLY A 368 -31.33 41.96 37.38
C GLY A 368 -30.82 41.82 38.80
N ALA A 369 -31.20 42.77 39.66
CA ALA A 369 -30.72 42.92 41.02
C ALA A 369 -31.43 42.04 42.06
N ALA A 370 -30.79 42.01 43.24
CA ALA A 370 -31.33 41.80 44.60
C ALA A 370 -31.49 40.36 45.16
N GLY A 371 -30.77 40.13 46.25
CA GLY A 371 -31.38 39.70 47.52
C GLY A 371 -31.15 38.26 47.99
N GLY A 372 -30.36 38.11 49.06
CA GLY A 372 -30.77 37.32 50.24
C GLY A 372 -30.34 35.85 50.37
N ALA A 373 -29.36 35.66 51.27
CA ALA A 373 -29.33 34.68 52.37
C ALA A 373 -29.42 33.14 52.15
N ALA A 374 -28.34 32.49 52.59
CA ALA A 374 -28.27 31.39 53.56
C ALA A 374 -28.74 29.94 53.23
N ALA A 375 -27.75 29.03 53.40
CA ALA A 375 -27.80 27.72 54.08
C ALA A 375 -28.46 26.50 53.40
N GLY A 376 -27.78 25.35 53.54
CA GLY A 376 -28.40 24.02 53.53
C GLY A 376 -27.79 23.04 52.53
N GLY A 377 -26.97 22.10 53.02
CA GLY A 377 -26.38 21.03 52.21
C GLY A 377 -27.32 19.85 51.94
N GLY A 378 -26.80 18.86 51.22
CA GLY A 378 -27.45 17.57 50.99
C GLY A 378 -27.23 17.11 49.55
N GLY A 379 -26.39 16.10 49.38
CA GLY A 379 -26.04 15.55 48.07
C GLY A 379 -27.19 14.80 47.40
N ASP A 380 -27.20 14.88 46.07
CA ASP A 380 -27.55 13.76 45.20
C ASP A 380 -26.93 14.03 43.82
N ALA A 381 -26.29 13.00 43.26
CA ALA A 381 -25.65 13.07 41.95
C ALA A 381 -26.72 13.07 40.84
N PRO A 382 -26.73 14.05 39.90
CA PRO A 382 -27.62 13.97 38.77
C PRO A 382 -27.05 13.03 37.71
N VAL A 383 -27.81 11.97 37.40
CA VAL A 383 -27.72 11.26 36.12
C VAL A 383 -28.10 12.25 35.03
N VAL A 384 -27.10 12.72 34.26
CA VAL A 384 -27.35 13.59 33.11
C VAL A 384 -27.72 12.71 31.92
N VAL A 385 -29.01 12.66 31.62
CA VAL A 385 -29.53 12.24 30.32
C VAL A 385 -29.20 13.35 29.33
N VAL A 386 -28.22 13.12 28.45
CA VAL A 386 -27.92 14.05 27.35
C VAL A 386 -28.91 13.79 26.22
N GLY A 387 -29.84 14.72 26.03
CA GLY A 387 -30.77 14.75 24.91
C GLY A 387 -30.07 14.93 23.57
N GLY A 388 -30.51 14.17 22.57
CA GLY A 388 -30.06 14.27 21.19
C GLY A 388 -30.47 15.60 20.54
N GLY A 389 -29.48 16.37 20.10
CA GLY A 389 -29.66 17.59 19.33
C GLY A 389 -28.71 17.61 18.13
N THR A 390 -29.28 17.74 16.94
CA THR A 390 -28.61 17.75 15.64
C THR A 390 -27.81 19.03 15.40
N GLN A 391 -26.54 19.08 15.83
CA GLN A 391 -25.55 20.08 15.40
C GLN A 391 -24.16 19.41 15.22
N GLY A 392 -24.02 18.58 14.19
CA GLY A 392 -22.83 17.75 13.96
C GLY A 392 -21.72 18.36 13.10
N LYS A 393 -21.90 19.55 12.49
CA LYS A 393 -21.00 20.00 11.41
C LYS A 393 -19.80 20.86 11.83
N ASN A 394 -19.75 21.42 13.06
CA ASN A 394 -18.64 22.30 13.48
C ASN A 394 -17.78 21.78 14.66
N ARG A 395 -18.24 20.77 15.43
CA ARG A 395 -17.49 20.28 16.60
C ARG A 395 -16.21 19.50 16.24
N MET A 396 -16.18 18.88 15.07
CA MET A 396 -15.07 17.98 14.69
C MET A 396 -13.87 18.73 14.10
N SER A 397 -14.10 19.83 13.38
CA SER A 397 -13.05 20.80 12.99
C SER A 397 -12.38 21.41 14.22
N GLU A 398 -13.15 21.78 15.25
CA GLU A 398 -12.60 22.25 16.53
C GLU A 398 -11.81 21.17 17.25
N TYR A 399 -12.24 19.91 17.21
CA TYR A 399 -11.49 18.79 17.80
C TYR A 399 -10.17 18.54 17.07
N TYR A 400 -10.15 18.53 15.73
CA TYR A 400 -8.91 18.39 14.95
C TYR A 400 -7.96 19.55 15.23
N LYS A 401 -8.48 20.78 15.30
CA LYS A 401 -7.71 21.95 15.71
C LYS A 401 -7.17 21.79 17.13
N THR A 402 -7.97 21.31 18.07
CA THR A 402 -7.54 21.06 19.46
C THR A 402 -6.48 19.95 19.54
N LEU A 403 -6.60 18.91 18.72
CA LEU A 403 -5.68 17.78 18.66
C LEU A 403 -4.36 18.18 17.99
N LEU A 404 -4.42 18.97 16.91
CA LEU A 404 -3.25 19.62 16.31
C LEU A 404 -2.62 20.66 17.24
N ASP A 405 -3.40 21.43 18.00
CA ASP A 405 -2.89 22.44 18.93
C ASP A 405 -2.22 21.75 20.14
N ALA A 406 -2.84 20.69 20.68
CA ALA A 406 -2.28 19.88 21.76
C ALA A 406 -1.01 19.15 21.33
N MET A 407 -0.95 18.66 20.08
CA MET A 407 0.25 18.02 19.55
C MET A 407 1.31 19.02 19.08
N GLY A 408 0.93 20.23 18.66
CA GLY A 408 1.83 21.31 18.25
C GLY A 408 2.74 21.80 19.35
N GLY A 409 2.28 21.65 20.61
CA GLY A 409 3.10 21.91 21.78
C GLY A 409 4.13 20.82 22.12
N VAL A 410 3.99 19.60 21.57
CA VAL A 410 4.87 18.44 21.88
C VAL A 410 5.75 18.07 20.68
N TYR A 411 5.20 18.14 19.47
CA TYR A 411 5.85 17.92 18.19
C TYR A 411 5.61 19.16 17.35
N GLY A 412 6.63 19.70 16.66
CA GLY A 412 6.42 20.83 15.76
C GLY A 412 5.40 20.50 14.67
N THR A 413 4.13 20.87 14.84
CA THR A 413 3.01 20.46 13.96
C THR A 413 3.07 21.10 12.59
N ALA A 414 3.84 22.17 12.43
CA ALA A 414 4.13 22.76 11.14
C ALA A 414 5.11 21.92 10.28
N THR A 415 5.81 20.93 10.87
CA THR A 415 6.88 20.18 10.19
C THR A 415 6.79 18.65 10.35
N ALA A 416 5.98 18.14 11.29
CA ALA A 416 5.82 16.69 11.50
C ALA A 416 4.86 16.07 10.46
N PRO A 417 5.33 15.22 9.51
CA PRO A 417 4.50 14.73 8.41
C PRO A 417 3.44 13.69 8.83
N TRP A 418 3.48 13.24 10.10
CA TRP A 418 2.46 12.38 10.71
C TRP A 418 1.05 13.00 10.73
N TYR A 419 0.97 14.33 10.64
CA TYR A 419 -0.28 15.10 10.74
C TYR A 419 -0.71 15.73 9.41
N ALA A 420 -0.13 15.25 8.30
CA ALA A 420 -0.55 15.68 6.98
C ALA A 420 -2.02 15.29 6.71
N MET A 421 -2.67 16.09 5.86
CA MET A 421 -4.04 15.84 5.38
C MET A 421 -4.18 14.41 4.81
N PRO A 422 -5.37 13.81 4.76
CA PRO A 422 -5.55 12.52 4.10
C PRO A 422 -5.05 12.53 2.64
N ARG A 423 -4.50 11.40 2.17
CA ARG A 423 -4.17 11.21 0.74
C ARG A 423 -5.45 11.15 -0.10
N ARG A 424 -5.29 11.23 -1.42
CA ARG A 424 -6.39 11.01 -2.38
C ARG A 424 -7.11 9.68 -2.09
N GLN A 425 -8.39 9.76 -1.75
CA GLN A 425 -9.24 8.60 -1.48
C GLN A 425 -9.57 7.87 -2.78
N VAL A 426 -9.29 6.57 -2.87
CA VAL A 426 -9.52 5.76 -4.08
C VAL A 426 -10.87 5.05 -4.12
N LEU A 427 -11.58 5.01 -2.99
CA LEU A 427 -12.95 4.51 -2.95
C LEU A 427 -13.91 5.64 -3.37
N PRO A 428 -14.76 5.42 -4.40
CA PRO A 428 -15.76 6.41 -4.77
C PRO A 428 -16.77 6.59 -3.63
N ALA A 429 -17.52 7.69 -3.63
CA ALA A 429 -18.47 8.02 -2.57
C ALA A 429 -19.54 6.91 -2.33
N GLY A 430 -19.96 6.22 -3.39
CA GLY A 430 -20.90 5.08 -3.30
C GLY A 430 -20.24 3.75 -2.93
N GLY A 431 -18.93 3.74 -2.74
CA GLY A 431 -18.14 2.53 -2.53
C GLY A 431 -17.89 1.73 -3.81
N ARG A 432 -17.10 0.67 -3.67
CA ARG A 432 -16.67 -0.21 -4.75
C ARG A 432 -17.18 -1.61 -4.51
N ALA A 433 -18.01 -2.13 -5.42
CA ALA A 433 -18.51 -3.48 -5.34
C ALA A 433 -17.49 -4.49 -5.89
N VAL A 434 -17.07 -5.45 -5.07
CA VAL A 434 -16.34 -6.64 -5.51
C VAL A 434 -17.32 -7.80 -5.57
N ARG A 435 -17.57 -8.33 -6.78
CA ARG A 435 -18.47 -9.49 -6.93
C ARG A 435 -17.81 -10.72 -6.34
N TRP A 436 -18.59 -11.60 -5.74
CA TRP A 436 -18.13 -12.91 -5.32
C TRP A 436 -19.07 -14.00 -5.81
N SER A 437 -18.53 -15.20 -6.01
CA SER A 437 -19.33 -16.36 -6.37
C SER A 437 -18.83 -17.66 -5.76
N ILE A 438 -19.73 -18.63 -5.69
CA ILE A 438 -19.46 -20.02 -5.31
C ILE A 438 -20.11 -20.91 -6.36
N THR A 439 -19.36 -21.87 -6.89
CA THR A 439 -19.91 -22.79 -7.88
C THR A 439 -20.87 -23.78 -7.24
N SER A 440 -21.86 -24.24 -7.99
CA SER A 440 -22.75 -25.34 -7.58
C SER A 440 -21.98 -26.60 -7.20
N ALA A 441 -20.85 -26.88 -7.85
CA ALA A 441 -19.97 -27.99 -7.51
C ALA A 441 -19.36 -27.84 -6.11
N ASP A 442 -18.80 -26.68 -5.78
CA ASP A 442 -18.23 -26.41 -4.45
C ASP A 442 -19.31 -26.44 -3.36
N LEU A 443 -20.50 -25.93 -3.68
CA LEU A 443 -21.65 -25.97 -2.79
C LEU A 443 -22.12 -27.41 -2.53
N LEU A 444 -22.19 -28.25 -3.57
CA LEU A 444 -22.53 -29.67 -3.44
C LEU A 444 -21.51 -30.42 -2.58
N VAL A 445 -20.21 -30.17 -2.79
CA VAL A 445 -19.15 -30.74 -1.94
C VAL A 445 -19.36 -30.36 -0.48
N ALA A 446 -19.74 -29.11 -0.21
CA ALA A 446 -19.99 -28.63 1.14
C ALA A 446 -21.26 -29.21 1.77
N LEU A 447 -22.33 -29.37 0.99
CA LEU A 447 -23.61 -29.99 1.43
C LEU A 447 -23.43 -31.48 1.74
N ARG A 448 -22.56 -32.17 1.00
CA ARG A 448 -22.24 -33.60 1.20
C ARG A 448 -21.20 -33.84 2.29
N SER A 449 -20.54 -32.79 2.78
CA SER A 449 -19.57 -32.89 3.86
C SER A 449 -20.23 -33.49 5.10
N ASN A 450 -19.53 -34.44 5.73
CA ASN A 450 -20.01 -35.04 6.97
C ASN A 450 -19.85 -34.13 8.20
N GLN A 451 -19.19 -32.97 8.04
CA GLN A 451 -18.97 -32.02 9.12
C GLN A 451 -20.26 -31.31 9.52
N ALA A 452 -20.40 -30.99 10.82
CA ALA A 452 -21.53 -30.23 11.32
C ALA A 452 -21.58 -28.80 10.75
N LYS A 453 -20.41 -28.25 10.38
CA LYS A 453 -20.22 -26.90 9.82
C LYS A 453 -19.19 -26.98 8.70
N THR A 454 -19.54 -26.54 7.51
CA THR A 454 -18.60 -26.46 6.38
C THR A 454 -18.56 -25.03 5.86
N TYR A 455 -17.35 -24.47 5.70
CA TYR A 455 -17.15 -23.15 5.09
C TYR A 455 -16.67 -23.32 3.65
N VAL A 456 -17.39 -22.71 2.72
CA VAL A 456 -17.06 -22.75 1.30
C VAL A 456 -16.31 -21.48 0.92
N ALA A 457 -15.15 -21.66 0.27
CA ALA A 457 -14.37 -20.55 -0.26
C ALA A 457 -15.09 -19.91 -1.45
N THR A 458 -15.14 -18.57 -1.48
CA THR A 458 -15.66 -17.82 -2.62
C THR A 458 -14.53 -17.41 -3.55
N SER A 459 -14.83 -17.32 -4.84
CA SER A 459 -14.01 -16.56 -5.78
C SER A 459 -14.47 -15.11 -5.80
N LEU A 460 -13.55 -14.16 -5.61
CA LEU A 460 -13.77 -12.72 -5.74
C LEU A 460 -13.39 -12.30 -7.15
N HIS A 461 -14.33 -11.67 -7.85
CA HIS A 461 -14.16 -11.16 -9.21
C HIS A 461 -13.84 -9.68 -9.12
N LEU A 462 -12.59 -9.36 -9.42
CA LEU A 462 -12.10 -8.00 -9.46
C LEU A 462 -12.39 -7.49 -10.88
N ALA A 463 -13.34 -6.57 -11.00
CA ALA A 463 -13.55 -5.87 -12.27
C ALA A 463 -12.31 -5.02 -12.56
N ASP A 464 -11.75 -5.16 -13.75
CA ASP A 464 -10.80 -4.18 -14.27
C ASP A 464 -11.57 -2.86 -14.46
N GLU A 465 -11.03 -1.76 -13.97
CA GLU A 465 -11.72 -0.47 -13.80
C GLU A 465 -12.14 0.25 -15.09
N GLU A 466 -12.23 -0.43 -16.24
CA GLU A 466 -12.43 0.21 -17.54
C GLU A 466 -13.88 0.30 -18.04
N GLU A 467 -14.88 -0.31 -17.40
CA GLU A 467 -16.28 -0.06 -17.76
C GLU A 467 -16.94 0.91 -16.79
N GLY A 468 -16.96 2.17 -17.22
CA GLY A 468 -17.53 3.29 -16.50
C GLY A 468 -19.01 3.13 -16.15
N GLY A 469 -19.38 3.77 -15.03
CA GLY A 469 -20.74 4.23 -14.78
C GLY A 469 -21.71 3.16 -14.30
N CYS A 470 -21.81 3.00 -12.98
CA CYS A 470 -23.05 2.58 -12.34
C CYS A 470 -24.11 3.70 -12.52
N ALA A 471 -24.65 3.86 -13.73
CA ALA A 471 -25.94 4.50 -13.92
C ALA A 471 -27.00 3.40 -13.76
N ALA A 472 -27.72 3.44 -12.65
CA ALA A 472 -29.00 2.75 -12.52
C ALA A 472 -29.97 3.42 -13.49
N GLY A 473 -30.04 2.92 -14.72
CA GLY A 473 -31.11 3.21 -15.67
C GLY A 473 -32.05 2.02 -15.73
N GLU A 474 -33.24 2.15 -15.13
CA GLU A 474 -34.41 1.37 -15.52
C GLU A 474 -34.67 1.66 -17.01
N GLY A 475 -34.29 0.73 -17.87
CA GLY A 475 -34.47 0.79 -19.31
C GLY A 475 -35.41 -0.31 -19.77
N ASP A 476 -36.62 0.13 -20.12
CA ASP A 476 -37.75 -0.59 -20.69
C ASP A 476 -37.36 -1.65 -21.75
N ALA A 477 -38.01 -2.81 -21.67
CA ALA A 477 -37.79 -3.93 -22.56
C ALA A 477 -38.53 -3.72 -23.88
N GLY A 478 -37.81 -3.31 -24.94
CA GLY A 478 -38.42 -3.15 -26.25
C GLY A 478 -37.45 -3.22 -27.43
N ARG A 479 -37.49 -4.37 -28.13
CA ARG A 479 -37.24 -4.54 -29.58
C ARG A 479 -35.78 -4.61 -30.11
N GLY A 480 -35.33 -5.85 -30.28
CA GLY A 480 -34.81 -6.47 -31.52
C GLY A 480 -33.75 -5.77 -32.38
N GLY A 481 -32.63 -6.46 -32.61
CA GLY A 481 -31.73 -6.23 -33.74
C GLY A 481 -30.36 -6.88 -33.56
N GLY A 482 -30.07 -7.93 -34.32
CA GLY A 482 -28.84 -8.72 -34.24
C GLY A 482 -27.59 -8.01 -34.76
N GLY A 483 -26.45 -8.35 -34.17
CA GLY A 483 -25.12 -7.94 -34.60
C GLY A 483 -24.06 -8.56 -33.70
N GLY A 484 -23.67 -9.80 -34.01
CA GLY A 484 -22.63 -10.51 -33.29
C GLY A 484 -21.25 -9.92 -33.56
N GLY A 485 -20.73 -9.15 -32.61
CA GLY A 485 -19.31 -8.83 -32.50
C GLY A 485 -18.83 -9.32 -31.13
N ALA A 486 -18.18 -10.50 -31.10
CA ALA A 486 -17.53 -11.01 -29.91
C ALA A 486 -16.29 -10.14 -29.61
N ALA A 487 -16.49 -9.02 -28.93
CA ALA A 487 -15.43 -8.35 -28.20
C ALA A 487 -15.00 -9.31 -27.08
N GLY A 488 -13.83 -9.92 -27.23
CA GLY A 488 -13.24 -10.77 -26.20
C GLY A 488 -12.93 -9.92 -24.97
N THR A 489 -13.86 -9.90 -24.03
CA THR A 489 -13.63 -9.37 -22.68
C THR A 489 -12.52 -10.18 -22.03
N ALA A 490 -11.47 -9.49 -21.57
CA ALA A 490 -10.38 -10.11 -20.85
C ALA A 490 -10.94 -10.93 -19.66
N PRO A 491 -10.39 -12.12 -19.37
CA PRO A 491 -10.89 -12.97 -18.30
C PRO A 491 -10.74 -12.23 -16.97
N ALA A 492 -11.86 -12.01 -16.28
CA ALA A 492 -11.89 -11.37 -14.97
C ALA A 492 -10.92 -12.08 -14.01
N ARG A 493 -10.02 -11.31 -13.38
CA ARG A 493 -9.07 -11.85 -12.40
C ARG A 493 -9.84 -12.33 -11.17
N THR A 494 -9.64 -13.60 -10.82
CA THR A 494 -10.25 -14.22 -9.64
C THR A 494 -9.25 -14.25 -8.49
N ALA A 495 -9.70 -13.84 -7.30
CA ALA A 495 -8.91 -13.86 -6.07
C ALA A 495 -9.68 -14.56 -4.93
N SER A 496 -8.97 -15.16 -3.98
CA SER A 496 -9.59 -15.78 -2.79
C SER A 496 -9.90 -14.77 -1.68
N SER A 497 -9.28 -13.61 -1.74
CA SER A 497 -9.31 -12.54 -0.76
C SER A 497 -8.98 -11.19 -1.41
N ILE A 498 -9.30 -10.11 -0.71
CA ILE A 498 -8.94 -8.74 -1.09
C ILE A 498 -8.28 -8.03 0.08
N VAL A 499 -7.28 -7.20 -0.21
CA VAL A 499 -6.65 -6.34 0.79
C VAL A 499 -7.30 -4.97 0.75
N ILE A 500 -7.86 -4.54 1.88
CA ILE A 500 -8.44 -3.20 2.07
C ILE A 500 -8.11 -2.72 3.47
N ARG A 501 -7.85 -1.43 3.66
CA ARG A 501 -7.51 -0.82 4.95
C ARG A 501 -6.40 -1.59 5.68
N GLY A 502 -5.41 -2.04 4.94
CA GLY A 502 -4.31 -2.86 5.46
C GLY A 502 -4.69 -4.28 5.94
N MET A 503 -5.95 -4.71 5.87
CA MET A 503 -6.38 -6.05 6.28
C MET A 503 -6.83 -6.89 5.09
N GLU A 504 -6.73 -8.21 5.21
CA GLU A 504 -7.14 -9.14 4.18
C GLU A 504 -8.54 -9.70 4.49
N TYR A 505 -9.47 -9.55 3.55
CA TYR A 505 -10.86 -9.96 3.69
C TYR A 505 -11.22 -11.03 2.66
N SER A 506 -11.99 -12.02 3.09
CA SER A 506 -12.57 -13.03 2.20
C SER A 506 -14.02 -13.27 2.56
N VAL A 507 -14.84 -13.57 1.55
CA VAL A 507 -16.22 -14.01 1.77
C VAL A 507 -16.22 -15.53 1.87
N ARG A 508 -17.09 -16.06 2.73
CA ARG A 508 -17.32 -17.48 2.94
C ARG A 508 -18.79 -17.75 3.15
N LEU A 509 -19.26 -18.87 2.62
CA LEU A 509 -20.61 -19.34 2.86
C LEU A 509 -20.53 -20.54 3.80
N ARG A 510 -21.28 -20.50 4.90
CA ARG A 510 -21.31 -21.56 5.90
C ARG A 510 -22.58 -22.37 5.72
N VAL A 511 -22.40 -23.67 5.56
CA VAL A 511 -23.48 -24.65 5.45
C VAL A 511 -23.52 -25.48 6.74
N MET A 512 -24.72 -25.65 7.30
CA MET A 512 -24.97 -26.40 8.54
C MET A 512 -25.65 -27.74 8.23
N ARG A 513 -25.20 -28.83 8.85
CA ARG A 513 -25.82 -30.16 8.69
C ARG A 513 -26.92 -30.36 9.73
N GLY A 514 -28.10 -30.82 9.30
CA GLY A 514 -29.18 -31.28 10.19
C GLY A 514 -29.98 -30.20 10.93
N GLY A 515 -29.74 -28.92 10.65
CA GLY A 515 -30.58 -27.81 11.13
C GLY A 515 -31.64 -27.41 10.11
N PRO A 516 -32.65 -26.61 10.49
CA PRO A 516 -33.63 -26.07 9.56
C PRO A 516 -32.92 -25.15 8.56
N ALA A 517 -32.56 -25.69 7.39
CA ALA A 517 -32.51 -25.01 6.10
C ALA A 517 -31.75 -23.65 6.00
N ALA A 518 -30.90 -23.29 6.96
CA ALA A 518 -30.20 -22.02 6.98
C ALA A 518 -28.76 -22.18 6.52
N ALA A 519 -28.38 -21.42 5.50
CA ALA A 519 -26.99 -21.17 5.19
C ALA A 519 -26.63 -19.71 5.49
N GLY A 520 -25.43 -19.49 6.01
CA GLY A 520 -24.99 -18.18 6.42
C GLY A 520 -23.92 -17.60 5.49
N ALA A 521 -23.93 -16.29 5.33
CA ALA A 521 -22.90 -15.57 4.59
C ALA A 521 -21.99 -14.83 5.58
N TYR A 522 -20.68 -15.02 5.43
CA TYR A 522 -19.68 -14.54 6.38
C TYR A 522 -18.56 -13.81 5.66
N VAL A 523 -18.03 -12.76 6.30
CA VAL A 523 -16.76 -12.16 5.98
C VAL A 523 -15.73 -12.64 7.00
N LYS A 524 -14.56 -13.04 6.53
CA LYS A 524 -13.40 -13.39 7.36
C LYS A 524 -12.35 -12.30 7.18
N CYS A 525 -11.90 -11.74 8.29
CA CYS A 525 -10.75 -10.83 8.34
C CYS A 525 -9.49 -11.61 8.75
N ILE A 526 -8.37 -11.36 8.08
CA ILE A 526 -7.07 -11.98 8.34
C ILE A 526 -6.01 -10.87 8.38
N ALA A 527 -5.13 -10.93 9.38
CA ALA A 527 -3.94 -10.10 9.39
C ALA A 527 -2.98 -10.54 8.26
N PRO A 528 -2.55 -9.63 7.38
CA PRO A 528 -1.56 -9.96 6.35
C PRO A 528 -0.24 -10.46 6.95
N PRO A 529 0.64 -11.11 6.16
CA PRO A 529 1.89 -11.69 6.64
C PRO A 529 2.72 -10.80 7.58
N PRO A 530 2.96 -9.51 7.27
CA PRO A 530 3.71 -8.62 8.18
C PRO A 530 3.09 -8.41 9.55
N PHE A 531 1.80 -8.71 9.71
CA PHE A 531 1.02 -8.47 10.92
C PHE A 531 0.45 -9.76 11.52
N GLN A 532 0.91 -10.95 11.09
CA GLN A 532 0.43 -12.23 11.63
C GLN A 532 0.75 -12.45 13.11
N PHE A 533 1.63 -11.62 13.70
CA PHE A 533 1.90 -11.63 15.15
C PHE A 533 0.69 -11.16 15.99
N LEU A 534 -0.36 -10.62 15.38
CA LEU A 534 -1.56 -10.20 16.09
C LEU A 534 -2.32 -11.43 16.62
N PRO A 535 -2.38 -11.65 17.95
CA PRO A 535 -3.09 -12.81 18.52
C PRO A 535 -4.61 -12.70 18.39
N GLY A 536 -5.09 -11.54 17.93
CA GLY A 536 -6.47 -11.12 17.82
C GLY A 536 -6.54 -9.59 17.72
N GLY A 537 -7.74 -9.07 17.54
CA GLY A 537 -7.99 -7.64 17.38
C GLY A 537 -9.36 -7.43 16.75
N LEU A 538 -9.72 -6.17 16.54
CA LEU A 538 -10.97 -5.79 15.90
C LEU A 538 -10.66 -4.89 14.71
N ALA A 539 -11.14 -5.28 13.53
CA ALA A 539 -10.97 -4.54 12.29
C ALA A 539 -12.35 -4.13 11.75
N VAL A 540 -12.50 -2.86 11.38
CA VAL A 540 -13.71 -2.38 10.72
C VAL A 540 -13.45 -2.36 9.21
N PRO A 541 -14.11 -3.22 8.42
CA PRO A 541 -13.90 -3.25 6.98
C PRO A 541 -14.48 -2.02 6.31
N MET A 542 -15.51 -1.39 6.91
CA MET A 542 -16.36 -0.41 6.27
C MET A 542 -16.89 -0.97 4.96
N ALA A 543 -17.64 -2.06 5.07
CA ALA A 543 -18.12 -2.79 3.90
C ALA A 543 -19.56 -3.27 4.11
N ARG A 544 -20.21 -3.60 3.00
CA ARG A 544 -21.55 -4.19 2.95
C ARG A 544 -21.48 -5.51 2.22
N LEU A 545 -21.88 -6.59 2.89
CA LEU A 545 -22.03 -7.90 2.27
C LEU A 545 -23.43 -8.03 1.70
N VAL A 546 -23.54 -8.32 0.41
CA VAL A 546 -24.81 -8.55 -0.30
C VAL A 546 -24.81 -9.96 -0.87
N VAL A 547 -25.91 -10.68 -0.69
CA VAL A 547 -26.19 -11.97 -1.34
C VAL A 547 -27.36 -11.78 -2.29
N TYR A 548 -27.22 -12.26 -3.53
CA TYR A 548 -28.25 -12.13 -4.55
C TYR A 548 -29.18 -13.34 -4.60
N ARG A 549 -30.44 -13.11 -4.98
CA ARG A 549 -31.37 -14.14 -5.45
C ARG A 549 -32.03 -13.71 -6.76
N TRP A 550 -32.61 -14.65 -7.48
CA TRP A 550 -33.31 -14.45 -8.73
C TRP A 550 -34.74 -14.94 -8.60
N ARG A 551 -35.70 -14.06 -8.92
CA ARG A 551 -37.12 -14.38 -8.99
C ARG A 551 -37.65 -13.91 -10.33
N SER A 552 -38.25 -14.83 -11.09
CA SER A 552 -38.75 -14.55 -12.43
C SER A 552 -37.70 -13.90 -13.35
N GLY A 553 -36.43 -14.30 -13.21
CA GLY A 553 -35.30 -13.74 -13.98
C GLY A 553 -34.75 -12.41 -13.46
N VAL A 554 -35.39 -11.77 -12.49
CA VAL A 554 -34.94 -10.49 -11.91
C VAL A 554 -34.00 -10.74 -10.73
N ARG A 555 -32.85 -10.05 -10.73
CA ARG A 555 -31.89 -10.10 -9.62
C ARG A 555 -32.36 -9.20 -8.46
N GLU A 556 -32.50 -9.79 -7.29
CA GLU A 556 -32.87 -9.12 -6.04
C GLU A 556 -31.76 -9.24 -4.98
N HIS A 557 -31.75 -8.33 -4.00
CA HIS A 557 -30.93 -8.45 -2.80
C HIS A 557 -31.63 -9.38 -1.81
N ALA A 558 -31.17 -10.62 -1.70
CA ALA A 558 -31.73 -11.59 -0.77
C ALA A 558 -31.35 -11.28 0.67
N HIS A 559 -30.10 -10.85 0.86
CA HIS A 559 -29.55 -10.50 2.16
C HIS A 559 -28.55 -9.36 2.01
N MET A 560 -28.53 -8.47 2.99
CA MET A 560 -27.62 -7.34 3.09
C MET A 560 -27.18 -7.19 4.55
N MET A 561 -25.87 -7.10 4.77
CA MET A 561 -25.27 -6.89 6.08
C MET A 561 -24.25 -5.76 6.00
N ASP A 562 -24.50 -4.68 6.74
CA ASP A 562 -23.57 -3.57 6.88
C ASP A 562 -22.54 -3.88 7.98
N MET A 563 -21.29 -3.48 7.73
CA MET A 563 -20.14 -3.60 8.63
C MET A 563 -19.41 -2.25 8.62
N VAL A 564 -20.13 -1.21 8.99
CA VAL A 564 -19.74 0.20 8.87
C VAL A 564 -19.38 0.82 10.21
N THR A 565 -19.88 0.24 11.30
CA THR A 565 -19.62 0.73 12.65
C THR A 565 -18.60 -0.13 13.38
N GLU A 566 -18.00 0.44 14.42
CA GLU A 566 -17.10 -0.29 15.30
C GLU A 566 -17.82 -1.32 16.20
N GLY A 567 -19.14 -1.19 16.37
CA GLY A 567 -19.97 -2.25 16.97
C GLY A 567 -20.05 -3.51 16.10
N GLU A 568 -19.77 -3.36 14.79
CA GLU A 568 -19.72 -4.42 13.79
C GLU A 568 -18.26 -4.80 13.47
N ALA A 569 -17.30 -4.42 14.32
CA ALA A 569 -15.91 -4.72 14.09
C ALA A 569 -15.66 -6.24 14.06
N LEU A 570 -14.89 -6.67 13.08
CA LEU A 570 -14.56 -8.06 12.87
C LEU A 570 -13.39 -8.46 13.75
N GLY A 571 -13.55 -9.56 14.48
CA GLY A 571 -12.41 -10.23 15.08
C GLY A 571 -11.40 -10.62 14.01
N ILE A 572 -10.15 -10.20 14.15
CA ILE A 572 -9.07 -10.69 13.28
C ILE A 572 -8.99 -12.21 13.46
N HIS A 573 -8.90 -12.95 12.34
CA HIS A 573 -8.98 -14.40 12.25
C HIS A 573 -10.35 -15.02 12.61
N LYS A 574 -11.39 -14.21 12.84
CA LYS A 574 -12.76 -14.66 13.10
C LYS A 574 -13.65 -14.44 11.87
N TYR A 575 -14.77 -15.15 11.88
CA TYR A 575 -15.86 -14.97 10.91
C TYR A 575 -16.91 -14.05 11.50
N TYR A 576 -17.41 -13.12 10.70
CA TYR A 576 -18.54 -12.27 11.04
C TYR A 576 -19.57 -12.35 9.93
N GLY A 577 -20.83 -12.59 10.30
CA GLY A 577 -21.86 -12.90 9.34
C GLY A 577 -23.15 -13.33 9.98
N GLN A 578 -24.20 -13.39 9.18
CA GLN A 578 -25.52 -13.82 9.59
C GLN A 578 -25.70 -15.30 9.28
N GLN A 579 -26.07 -16.08 10.30
CA GLN A 579 -26.24 -17.53 10.17
C GLN A 579 -27.40 -17.91 9.24
N ASP A 580 -28.44 -17.08 9.19
CA ASP A 580 -29.68 -17.32 8.43
C ASP A 580 -29.79 -16.36 7.23
N ALA A 581 -28.65 -15.96 6.66
CA ALA A 581 -28.59 -15.07 5.49
C ALA A 581 -29.30 -15.65 4.27
N LEU A 582 -29.35 -16.97 4.16
CA LEU A 582 -29.98 -17.73 3.10
C LEU A 582 -31.03 -18.63 3.74
N PRO A 583 -32.27 -18.15 3.92
CA PRO A 583 -33.37 -18.97 4.39
C PRO A 583 -33.76 -19.91 3.26
N LEU A 584 -33.18 -21.12 3.24
CA LEU A 584 -33.67 -22.16 2.36
C LEU A 584 -35.02 -22.59 2.94
N LEU A 585 -36.04 -22.71 2.10
CA LEU A 585 -37.33 -23.21 2.57
C LEU A 585 -37.14 -24.66 3.01
N ALA A 586 -37.51 -24.97 4.25
CA ALA A 586 -37.57 -26.34 4.73
C ALA A 586 -38.54 -27.09 3.82
N THR A 587 -38.01 -27.98 2.99
CA THR A 587 -38.82 -28.87 2.17
C THR A 587 -39.71 -29.66 3.13
N ALA A 588 -41.02 -29.64 2.86
CA ALA A 588 -42.08 -30.12 3.72
C ALA A 588 -41.97 -31.61 4.10
N THR A 589 -41.09 -31.97 5.04
CA THR A 589 -41.06 -33.30 5.69
C THR A 589 -41.60 -33.26 7.12
N GLN A 590 -42.43 -32.27 7.45
CA GLN A 590 -43.28 -32.31 8.64
C GLN A 590 -44.72 -32.73 8.29
N THR A 591 -44.89 -33.61 7.29
CA THR A 591 -46.14 -34.33 7.07
C THR A 591 -46.11 -35.63 7.87
N GLN A 592 -46.84 -35.62 8.98
CA GLN A 592 -47.41 -36.78 9.68
C GLN A 592 -46.43 -37.83 10.23
N GLN A 593 -46.02 -37.64 11.49
CA GLN A 593 -46.00 -38.79 12.40
C GLN A 593 -47.45 -39.28 12.52
N PRO A 594 -47.78 -40.54 12.16
CA PRO A 594 -49.07 -41.10 12.51
C PRO A 594 -49.11 -41.25 14.03
N ALA A 595 -50.22 -40.82 14.63
CA ALA A 595 -50.51 -40.96 16.04
C ALA A 595 -50.24 -42.40 16.50
N ARG A 596 -49.19 -42.60 17.30
CA ARG A 596 -49.09 -43.81 18.13
C ARG A 596 -50.09 -43.63 19.27
N GLN A 597 -51.23 -44.30 19.10
CA GLN A 597 -52.22 -44.54 20.13
C GLN A 597 -51.56 -45.05 21.40
N GLN A 598 -51.85 -44.33 22.47
CA GLN A 598 -51.67 -44.71 23.84
C GLN A 598 -52.75 -45.78 24.14
N MET A 599 -52.33 -47.03 24.29
CA MET A 599 -53.21 -48.11 24.75
C MET A 599 -52.37 -49.07 25.59
N ASP A 600 -52.49 -48.94 26.91
CA ASP A 600 -51.99 -49.88 27.92
C ASP A 600 -53.20 -50.44 28.68
N GLN A 601 -53.28 -51.78 28.69
CA GLN A 601 -53.76 -52.69 29.75
C GLN A 601 -55.27 -52.64 30.08
N ASP A 602 -56.03 -53.74 29.96
CA ASP A 602 -55.87 -54.99 30.72
C ASP A 602 -56.45 -56.26 30.04
N ASP A 603 -55.83 -57.39 30.45
CA ASP A 603 -56.37 -58.72 30.77
C ASP A 603 -56.71 -59.85 29.76
N ALA A 604 -56.21 -61.03 30.19
CA ALA A 604 -56.65 -62.42 30.01
C ALA A 604 -56.48 -63.21 28.67
N THR A 605 -55.61 -64.21 28.80
CA THR A 605 -55.30 -65.48 28.07
C THR A 605 -56.49 -66.32 27.53
N PRO A 606 -56.27 -67.53 26.90
CA PRO A 606 -55.49 -67.87 25.70
C PRO A 606 -56.32 -68.77 24.71
N HIS A 607 -55.91 -68.91 23.44
CA HIS A 607 -56.22 -70.15 22.70
C HIS A 607 -55.28 -70.39 21.51
N GLU A 608 -54.94 -71.67 21.36
CA GLU A 608 -54.13 -72.34 20.35
C GLU A 608 -54.61 -72.12 18.90
N GLY A 609 -53.68 -72.21 17.94
CA GLY A 609 -54.02 -72.36 16.52
C GLY A 609 -52.80 -72.35 15.61
N ALA A 610 -52.50 -73.51 15.02
CA ALA A 610 -51.33 -73.80 14.19
C ALA A 610 -51.44 -73.35 12.71
N GLY A 611 -50.28 -73.33 12.03
CA GLY A 611 -50.12 -73.32 10.55
C GLY A 611 -49.58 -71.99 10.01
N GLY A 612 -48.61 -71.88 9.11
CA GLY A 612 -47.88 -72.82 8.24
C GLY A 612 -47.51 -72.11 6.92
N GLY A 613 -46.25 -72.17 6.48
CA GLY A 613 -45.76 -71.84 5.12
C GLY A 613 -45.82 -70.36 4.68
N ALA A 614 -45.10 -69.83 3.69
CA ALA A 614 -44.02 -70.27 2.81
C ALA A 614 -43.43 -68.97 2.19
N ALA A 615 -42.12 -68.76 2.23
CA ALA A 615 -41.21 -68.88 1.07
C ALA A 615 -41.74 -68.33 -0.27
N GLY A 616 -41.09 -67.26 -0.76
CA GLY A 616 -41.31 -66.71 -2.10
C GLY A 616 -40.14 -65.85 -2.55
N ALA A 617 -39.03 -66.52 -2.89
CA ALA A 617 -37.90 -65.94 -3.61
C ALA A 617 -38.30 -65.64 -5.06
N GLY A 618 -37.90 -64.48 -5.58
CA GLY A 618 -38.10 -64.08 -6.98
C GLY A 618 -36.89 -63.28 -7.46
N CYS A 619 -35.99 -63.99 -8.15
CA CYS A 619 -34.78 -63.47 -8.76
C CYS A 619 -35.07 -62.74 -10.09
N GLY A 620 -34.22 -61.76 -10.43
CA GLY A 620 -33.70 -61.64 -11.80
C GLY A 620 -34.26 -60.50 -12.66
N GLY A 621 -33.48 -59.43 -12.80
CA GLY A 621 -33.69 -58.41 -13.82
C GLY A 621 -32.49 -57.46 -13.94
N ARG A 622 -31.44 -57.88 -14.66
CA ARG A 622 -30.27 -57.06 -15.00
C ARG A 622 -30.67 -55.95 -15.98
N GLY A 623 -30.82 -54.72 -15.49
CA GLY A 623 -30.90 -53.49 -16.30
C GLY A 623 -29.63 -52.65 -16.15
N GLY A 624 -28.59 -52.97 -16.93
CA GLY A 624 -27.33 -52.21 -16.97
C GLY A 624 -27.46 -50.98 -17.88
N GLY A 625 -28.01 -49.88 -17.36
CA GLY A 625 -28.11 -48.62 -18.11
C GLY A 625 -28.45 -47.36 -17.29
N GLY A 626 -28.81 -47.48 -16.01
CA GLY A 626 -29.37 -46.37 -15.22
C GLY A 626 -28.39 -45.52 -14.40
N ARG A 627 -27.08 -45.81 -14.40
CA ARG A 627 -26.17 -45.17 -13.42
C ARG A 627 -25.81 -43.71 -13.69
N ARG A 628 -25.86 -43.22 -14.93
CA ARG A 628 -25.58 -41.79 -15.22
C ARG A 628 -26.74 -40.87 -14.84
N HIS A 629 -27.99 -41.30 -15.05
CA HIS A 629 -29.16 -40.50 -14.71
C HIS A 629 -29.44 -40.40 -13.20
N ALA A 630 -29.07 -41.43 -12.42
CA ALA A 630 -29.30 -41.43 -10.98
C ALA A 630 -28.46 -40.34 -10.25
N GLY A 631 -27.21 -40.12 -10.67
CA GLY A 631 -26.34 -39.11 -10.06
C GLY A 631 -26.78 -37.67 -10.33
N GLU A 632 -27.31 -37.41 -11.54
CA GLU A 632 -27.77 -36.09 -11.96
C GLU A 632 -29.09 -35.71 -11.28
N GLN A 633 -30.03 -36.66 -11.14
CA GLN A 633 -31.28 -36.44 -10.39
C GLN A 633 -31.03 -36.15 -8.90
N GLN A 634 -30.06 -36.84 -8.28
CA GLN A 634 -29.71 -36.58 -6.88
C GLN A 634 -29.11 -35.17 -6.69
N GLN A 635 -28.28 -34.70 -7.62
CA GLN A 635 -27.76 -33.33 -7.58
C GLN A 635 -28.86 -32.27 -7.70
N VAL A 636 -29.82 -32.46 -8.60
CA VAL A 636 -30.96 -31.54 -8.77
C VAL A 636 -31.80 -31.48 -7.50
N SER A 637 -32.02 -32.62 -6.84
CA SER A 637 -32.76 -32.66 -5.58
C SER A 637 -32.04 -31.95 -4.43
N GLU A 638 -30.72 -32.10 -4.32
CA GLU A 638 -29.92 -31.47 -3.25
C GLU A 638 -29.82 -29.94 -3.41
N LEU A 639 -29.87 -29.45 -4.66
CA LEU A 639 -29.82 -28.02 -4.98
C LEU A 639 -31.19 -27.36 -5.14
N ALA A 640 -32.30 -28.10 -5.04
CA ALA A 640 -33.65 -27.57 -5.25
C ALA A 640 -33.97 -26.39 -4.32
N GLY A 641 -33.56 -26.46 -3.05
CA GLY A 641 -33.72 -25.36 -2.07
C GLY A 641 -32.87 -24.12 -2.39
N TRP A 642 -31.90 -24.24 -3.31
CA TRP A 642 -30.98 -23.19 -3.73
C TRP A 642 -31.33 -22.61 -5.09
N ALA A 643 -32.43 -23.04 -5.72
CA ALA A 643 -32.78 -22.65 -7.08
C ALA A 643 -32.89 -21.11 -7.26
N GLU A 644 -33.45 -20.40 -6.28
CA GLU A 644 -33.53 -18.92 -6.32
C GLU A 644 -32.14 -18.26 -6.17
N TYR A 645 -31.14 -18.94 -5.62
CA TYR A 645 -29.81 -18.38 -5.36
C TYR A 645 -28.77 -18.79 -6.41
N LEU A 646 -29.05 -19.84 -7.18
CA LEU A 646 -28.17 -20.36 -8.22
C LEU A 646 -28.51 -19.73 -9.57
N HIS A 647 -27.67 -18.79 -10.00
CA HIS A 647 -27.75 -18.19 -11.32
C HIS A 647 -26.47 -18.48 -12.11
N GLY A 648 -26.61 -19.01 -13.32
CA GLY A 648 -25.46 -19.48 -14.10
C GLY A 648 -24.65 -20.58 -13.39
N GLY A 649 -25.32 -21.42 -12.59
CA GLY A 649 -24.68 -22.49 -11.82
C GLY A 649 -23.84 -22.02 -10.64
N CYS A 650 -23.97 -20.75 -10.22
CA CYS A 650 -23.25 -20.18 -9.09
C CYS A 650 -24.18 -19.45 -8.12
N VAL A 651 -23.86 -19.51 -6.82
CA VAL A 651 -24.35 -18.53 -5.85
C VAL A 651 -23.51 -17.28 -5.99
N GLN A 652 -24.15 -16.11 -6.05
CA GLN A 652 -23.47 -14.84 -6.32
C GLN A 652 -23.85 -13.78 -5.29
N GLY A 653 -22.94 -12.82 -5.11
CA GLY A 653 -23.17 -11.65 -4.29
C GLY A 653 -22.16 -10.54 -4.58
N ALA A 654 -22.17 -9.52 -3.73
CA ALA A 654 -21.16 -8.46 -3.75
C ALA A 654 -20.67 -8.16 -2.33
N LEU A 655 -19.39 -7.82 -2.23
CA LEU A 655 -18.80 -7.16 -1.07
C LEU A 655 -18.54 -5.72 -1.48
N VAL A 656 -19.40 -4.81 -1.04
CA VAL A 656 -19.32 -3.38 -1.37
C VAL A 656 -18.44 -2.70 -0.34
N LEU A 657 -17.24 -2.31 -0.77
CA LEU A 657 -16.28 -1.56 0.03
C LEU A 657 -16.73 -0.11 0.11
N LEU A 658 -17.07 0.37 1.29
CA LEU A 658 -17.54 1.73 1.48
C LEU A 658 -16.34 2.63 1.78
N PRO A 659 -16.34 3.88 1.27
CA PRO A 659 -15.32 4.84 1.66
C PRO A 659 -15.32 4.96 3.17
N GLY A 660 -14.18 5.38 3.72
CA GLY A 660 -14.17 5.74 5.13
C GLY A 660 -15.24 6.79 5.30
N GLN A 661 -16.12 6.66 6.30
CA GLN A 661 -16.67 7.90 6.82
C GLN A 661 -15.43 8.70 7.18
N PRO A 662 -15.19 9.87 6.56
CA PRO A 662 -14.09 10.69 7.00
C PRO A 662 -14.36 10.85 8.48
N ALA A 663 -13.49 10.29 9.32
CA ALA A 663 -13.63 10.49 10.75
C ALA A 663 -13.61 12.00 11.06
N LEU A 664 -13.09 12.80 10.12
CA LEU A 664 -12.66 14.17 10.26
C LEU A 664 -12.62 14.86 8.88
N VAL A 665 -13.75 15.41 8.38
CA VAL A 665 -13.74 16.60 7.49
C VAL A 665 -14.88 17.51 7.90
#